data_AF-A0A172TQ89-F1
#
_entry.id   AF-A0A172TQ89-F1
#
_cell.length_a   1.000
_cell.length_b   1.000
_cell.length_c   1.000
_cell.angle_alpha   90.00
_cell.angle_beta   90.00
_cell.angle_gamma   90.00
#
_symmetry.space_group_name_H-M   'P 1'
#
loop_
_entity.id
_entity.type
_entity.pdbx_description
1 polymer ?
#
loop_
_entity_poly.entity_id
_entity_poly.type
_entity_poly.pdbx_seq_one_letter_code
_entity_poly.pdbx_strand_id
1 'polypeptide(L)'
;MIMKTTFLSLLTVFCVIGGFAQVGIGVAVPHSSAQLEIVSPNKGLLIPRVSSVNRPTPSPAVAAKGLLIYQTDGQEGFYYWDGAAWQPLGSGWRLNGNGGTTSTNFLGTLDNQPLRFRTSNTHSGFISNTNIGLGLESLSEASSGGGNTALGAYAMQNNTTGGFNSALGNQALVKNTTGNFNTAVGLGSLGNNQTGSRNVSLGGLQQNIDGNDNTAVGLSALNVNASGSFNTALGNGAGPDIGFNALSKTTAIGYNAKVTRSNSLILGGTGLDAVQVGIGVTAPHTNALVDMTSLDKGLLIPRVSAFIRPTPSPAAPADGLLIYQTNGAERGFNYWDGNTATWKQLSGWGLEGSSAPATSFIGTTNAQDLNFKVSNQASGKIGANGDIGLGLGSLAANTGTQVTAFGYNTLSKNSASANTALGYSALANNTSASSNTAVGYLALNANNAPSASGNTAIGTYSLSTNTAGSNNTALGGETLLNSKTGSRNTALGYRALNASDNGSDNTAVGNNALLTAAATSFNTALGSNALRLHATGSSNTAVGYNAMRNFDNNNFNTAIGYNADVNQAGLTNATAIGNGAIVTASNTIQLGNSSVSQVVTAGDVVSKGSTLISDRRFKSQIRTDVKGLNFIMALQPVTYLFDNQKLADYRDGKIKTSELNSYVSQTSYKEEDLERRTGFIAQQVEQAAKQVGYAFDGVRVPKNENDIYTLSYSTFVVPLVKAVQEQQTEIESLQEKLKKSEEDKKEQLQKITALQNNEQQLFERLKKLEAKIR
;
A
#
# COMPACT_ATOMS: atom_id res chain seq x y z
N MET A 1 139.98 28.83 41.96
CA MET A 1 141.43 28.93 41.74
C MET A 1 141.95 30.14 42.53
N ILE A 2 142.59 29.87 43.67
CA ILE A 2 143.74 30.54 44.32
C ILE A 2 143.70 32.04 44.73
N MET A 3 144.17 32.25 45.98
CA MET A 3 144.82 33.41 46.65
C MET A 3 143.92 34.49 47.27
N LYS A 4 143.87 34.65 48.62
CA LYS A 4 144.87 35.02 49.69
C LYS A 4 144.49 36.42 50.21
N THR A 5 143.94 36.54 51.42
CA THR A 5 144.58 37.12 52.65
C THR A 5 145.12 38.55 52.44
N THR A 6 144.86 39.59 53.25
CA THR A 6 144.97 39.66 54.73
C THR A 6 144.59 41.09 55.22
N PHE A 7 144.04 41.21 56.45
CA PHE A 7 144.21 42.33 57.43
C PHE A 7 143.55 43.71 57.14
N LEU A 8 143.06 44.54 58.07
CA LEU A 8 143.00 44.55 59.55
C LEU A 8 142.07 45.70 60.04
N SER A 9 141.15 45.35 60.95
CA SER A 9 140.71 46.05 62.19
C SER A 9 140.08 47.47 62.26
N LEU A 10 139.06 47.52 63.16
CA LEU A 10 138.68 48.56 64.14
C LEU A 10 138.06 49.88 63.61
N LEU A 11 137.03 50.50 64.22
CA LEU A 11 136.10 50.18 65.30
C LEU A 11 134.98 51.24 65.25
N THR A 12 133.72 50.78 65.31
CA THR A 12 132.44 51.42 65.68
C THR A 12 132.36 52.92 66.02
N VAL A 13 131.30 53.62 65.55
CA VAL A 13 130.10 54.05 66.34
C VAL A 13 128.92 54.36 65.37
N PHE A 14 127.69 54.08 65.82
CA PHE A 14 126.40 54.78 65.56
C PHE A 14 125.29 54.10 64.71
N CYS A 15 124.13 54.05 65.36
CA CYS A 15 122.74 54.05 64.86
C CYS A 15 122.28 52.93 63.93
N VAL A 16 121.56 51.95 64.51
CA VAL A 16 120.57 51.15 63.76
C VAL A 16 119.34 52.02 63.50
N ILE A 17 119.35 52.74 62.39
CA ILE A 17 118.11 53.17 61.74
C ILE A 17 117.60 51.91 61.03
N GLY A 18 116.41 51.44 61.40
CA GLY A 18 115.76 50.27 60.81
C GLY A 18 115.39 50.54 59.36
N GLY A 19 116.35 50.35 58.45
CA GLY A 19 116.06 50.22 57.03
C GLY A 19 115.48 48.84 56.76
N PHE A 20 114.19 48.75 56.47
CA PHE A 20 113.65 47.52 55.88
C PHE A 20 114.23 47.40 54.47
N ALA A 21 115.31 46.64 54.34
CA ALA A 21 115.89 46.34 53.04
C ALA A 21 114.94 45.41 52.28
N GLN A 22 114.46 45.88 51.13
CA GLN A 22 113.76 45.01 50.19
C GLN A 22 114.78 44.05 49.60
N VAL A 23 114.44 42.77 49.58
CA VAL A 23 115.32 41.74 49.06
C VAL A 23 114.94 41.49 47.61
N GLY A 24 115.85 41.82 46.69
CA GLY A 24 115.77 41.44 45.29
C GLY A 24 116.60 40.20 45.01
N ILE A 25 116.03 39.19 44.35
CA ILE A 25 116.79 38.04 43.85
C ILE A 25 116.61 37.99 42.34
N GLY A 26 117.67 38.34 41.59
CA GLY A 26 117.66 38.41 40.14
C GLY A 26 117.08 39.70 39.53
N VAL A 27 116.78 40.70 40.36
CA VAL A 27 116.41 42.07 39.96
C VAL A 27 117.22 43.08 40.78
N ALA A 28 117.71 44.13 40.11
CA ALA A 28 118.57 45.13 40.76
C ALA A 28 117.79 46.14 41.60
N VAL A 29 116.53 46.40 41.23
CA VAL A 29 115.64 47.32 41.95
C VAL A 29 114.34 46.59 42.23
N PRO A 30 114.19 46.00 43.43
CA PRO A 30 112.91 45.47 43.87
C PRO A 30 111.85 46.57 43.82
N HIS A 31 110.65 46.20 43.43
CA HIS A 31 109.51 47.08 43.38
C HIS A 31 109.24 47.64 44.78
N SER A 32 109.00 48.94 44.88
CA SER A 32 108.91 49.66 46.15
C SER A 32 107.81 49.17 47.08
N SER A 33 106.83 48.42 46.57
CA SER A 33 105.76 47.78 47.34
C SER A 33 106.01 46.32 47.74
N ALA A 34 107.16 45.71 47.41
CA ALA A 34 107.48 44.31 47.71
C ALA A 34 108.65 44.22 48.71
N GLN A 35 108.48 43.45 49.79
CA GLN A 35 109.57 43.19 50.73
C GLN A 35 110.57 42.15 50.18
N LEU A 36 110.11 41.25 49.31
CA LEU A 36 110.91 40.27 48.59
C LEU A 36 110.38 40.17 47.15
N GLU A 37 111.23 40.47 46.18
CA GLU A 37 110.96 40.28 44.75
C GLU A 37 111.99 39.32 44.15
N ILE A 38 111.52 38.32 43.41
CA ILE A 38 112.37 37.32 42.77
C ILE A 38 112.04 37.30 41.28
N VAL A 39 113.03 37.62 40.45
CA VAL A 39 112.94 37.61 39.00
C VAL A 39 113.96 36.61 38.45
N SER A 40 113.49 35.65 37.66
CA SER A 40 114.36 34.67 37.01
C SER A 40 113.71 34.26 35.68
N PRO A 41 114.47 34.22 34.57
CA PRO A 41 113.88 33.94 33.26
C PRO A 41 113.41 32.49 33.09
N ASN A 42 113.92 31.55 33.91
CA ASN A 42 113.66 30.11 33.74
C ASN A 42 113.69 29.27 35.03
N LYS A 43 113.76 29.89 36.23
CA LYS A 43 113.72 29.18 37.52
C LYS A 43 112.64 29.76 38.42
N GLY A 44 111.91 28.91 39.15
CA GLY A 44 110.92 29.31 40.15
C GLY A 44 111.50 29.41 41.57
N LEU A 45 110.68 29.89 42.52
CA LEU A 45 110.96 29.80 43.95
C LEU A 45 110.53 28.43 44.48
N LEU A 46 111.48 27.67 45.03
CA LEU A 46 111.18 26.40 45.68
C LEU A 46 110.81 26.66 47.16
N ILE A 47 109.53 26.55 47.47
CA ILE A 47 108.98 26.69 48.83
C ILE A 47 109.20 25.38 49.62
N PRO A 48 109.28 25.38 50.98
CA PRO A 48 109.52 24.17 51.76
C PRO A 48 108.57 23.03 51.39
N ARG A 49 109.17 21.90 51.01
CA ARG A 49 108.48 20.68 50.61
C ARG A 49 108.36 19.76 51.82
N VAL A 50 107.14 19.47 52.23
CA VAL A 50 106.85 18.69 53.44
C VAL A 50 105.77 17.66 53.16
N SER A 51 105.86 16.49 53.80
CA SER A 51 104.78 15.51 53.77
C SER A 51 103.67 15.87 54.76
N SER A 52 102.48 15.30 54.57
CA SER A 52 101.27 15.50 55.38
C SER A 52 101.49 15.21 56.86
N VAL A 53 102.30 14.18 57.16
CA VAL A 53 102.71 13.80 58.52
C VAL A 53 103.79 14.70 59.12
N ASN A 54 104.54 15.40 58.29
CA ASN A 54 105.62 16.30 58.70
C ASN A 54 105.24 17.78 58.56
N ARG A 55 103.95 18.08 58.40
CA ARG A 55 103.48 19.47 58.45
C ARG A 55 103.89 20.03 59.82
N PRO A 56 104.53 21.20 59.87
CA PRO A 56 104.76 21.86 61.15
C PRO A 56 103.41 22.08 61.82
N THR A 57 103.18 21.59 63.04
CA THR A 57 102.00 21.93 63.85
C THR A 57 102.39 23.11 64.73
N PRO A 58 102.18 24.37 64.29
CA PRO A 58 102.71 25.51 65.02
C PRO A 58 101.86 25.74 66.26
N SER A 59 102.48 25.91 67.44
CA SER A 59 101.75 26.26 68.67
C SER A 59 100.89 27.52 68.45
N PRO A 60 99.58 27.52 68.81
CA PRO A 60 98.65 28.61 68.49
C PRO A 60 99.07 30.02 68.96
N ALA A 61 100.08 30.12 69.85
CA ALA A 61 100.51 31.39 70.43
C ALA A 61 101.58 32.16 69.63
N VAL A 62 102.25 31.59 68.62
CA VAL A 62 103.42 32.26 67.99
C VAL A 62 103.56 32.06 66.47
N ALA A 63 102.61 31.41 65.79
CA ALA A 63 102.76 31.15 64.35
C ALA A 63 102.25 32.32 63.50
N ALA A 64 103.11 32.88 62.65
CA ALA A 64 102.71 33.89 61.68
C ALA A 64 101.67 33.32 60.71
N LYS A 65 100.51 33.98 60.61
CA LYS A 65 99.51 33.65 59.57
C LYS A 65 100.13 33.90 58.20
N GLY A 66 99.91 32.99 57.25
CA GLY A 66 100.43 33.11 55.88
C GLY A 66 101.76 32.39 55.61
N LEU A 67 102.26 31.53 56.52
CA LEU A 67 103.33 30.58 56.16
C LEU A 67 102.91 29.74 54.97
N LEU A 68 103.78 29.52 53.99
CA LEU A 68 103.50 28.78 52.76
C LEU A 68 104.42 27.54 52.68
N ILE A 69 103.83 26.38 52.36
CA ILE A 69 104.53 25.12 52.10
C ILE A 69 104.04 24.52 50.78
N TYR A 70 104.81 23.62 50.19
CA TYR A 70 104.34 22.70 49.15
C TYR A 70 104.27 21.29 49.74
N GLN A 71 103.09 20.69 49.79
CA GLN A 71 102.95 19.31 50.24
C GLN A 71 103.35 18.33 49.14
N THR A 72 104.11 17.28 49.50
CA THR A 72 104.66 16.29 48.55
C THR A 72 104.03 14.89 48.63
N ASP A 73 102.92 14.72 49.35
CA ASP A 73 102.21 13.45 49.46
C ASP A 73 100.71 13.68 49.78
N GLY A 74 99.89 12.63 49.71
CA GLY A 74 98.44 12.76 49.86
C GLY A 74 97.85 13.67 48.78
N GLN A 75 97.26 14.81 49.17
CA GLN A 75 96.98 15.89 48.23
C GLN A 75 98.21 16.81 48.10
N GLU A 76 99.01 16.60 47.05
CA GLU A 76 100.13 17.48 46.71
C GLU A 76 99.66 18.88 46.30
N GLY A 77 100.39 19.92 46.70
CA GLY A 77 100.07 21.29 46.32
C GLY A 77 100.55 22.34 47.33
N PHE A 78 100.34 23.62 47.02
CA PHE A 78 100.66 24.69 47.95
C PHE A 78 99.63 24.78 49.09
N TYR A 79 100.10 24.88 50.33
CA TYR A 79 99.28 25.11 51.51
C TYR A 79 99.78 26.33 52.27
N TYR A 80 98.86 27.10 52.85
CA TYR A 80 99.19 28.17 53.78
C TYR A 80 98.62 27.94 55.18
N TRP A 81 99.32 28.42 56.21
CA TRP A 81 98.85 28.38 57.58
C TRP A 81 97.89 29.56 57.86
N ASP A 82 96.64 29.28 58.19
CA ASP A 82 95.63 30.33 58.47
C ASP A 82 95.66 30.82 59.94
N GLY A 83 96.46 30.18 60.78
CA GLY A 83 96.53 30.41 62.23
C GLY A 83 96.01 29.24 63.07
N ALA A 84 95.23 28.33 62.47
CA ALA A 84 94.62 27.18 63.12
C ALA A 84 94.85 25.86 62.38
N ALA A 85 94.90 25.89 61.04
CA ALA A 85 95.13 24.73 60.20
C ALA A 85 95.89 25.10 58.91
N TRP A 86 96.46 24.08 58.26
CA TRP A 86 97.04 24.22 56.92
C TRP A 86 95.96 24.11 55.86
N GLN A 87 95.77 25.17 55.08
CA GLN A 87 94.76 25.30 54.02
C GLN A 87 95.39 25.26 52.63
N PRO A 88 94.84 24.54 51.63
CA PRO A 88 95.37 24.55 50.28
C PRO A 88 95.15 25.92 49.60
N LEU A 89 96.15 26.39 48.86
CA LEU A 89 96.13 27.66 48.13
C LEU A 89 95.60 27.42 46.70
N GLY A 90 94.34 27.84 46.41
CA GLY A 90 93.76 27.81 45.06
C GLY A 90 92.63 26.79 44.78
N SER A 91 91.70 26.59 45.72
CA SER A 91 90.64 25.56 45.66
C SER A 91 89.31 26.00 45.00
N GLY A 92 89.33 26.96 44.07
CA GLY A 92 88.13 27.46 43.38
C GLY A 92 88.07 27.12 41.88
N TRP A 93 86.87 27.07 41.30
CA TRP A 93 86.68 26.97 39.85
C TRP A 93 87.20 28.22 39.13
N ARG A 94 88.00 28.05 38.07
CA ARG A 94 88.56 29.16 37.28
C ARG A 94 87.54 29.67 36.26
N LEU A 95 87.56 30.98 35.97
CA LEU A 95 86.63 31.62 35.01
C LEU A 95 86.72 31.08 33.57
N ASN A 96 87.88 30.53 33.18
CA ASN A 96 88.11 29.96 31.85
C ASN A 96 87.99 28.41 31.84
N GLY A 97 87.48 27.83 32.92
CA GLY A 97 87.50 26.37 33.12
C GLY A 97 88.87 25.84 33.56
N ASN A 98 88.90 24.55 33.92
CA ASN A 98 90.09 23.86 34.41
C ASN A 98 90.55 22.84 33.34
N GLY A 99 91.82 22.90 32.89
CA GLY A 99 92.39 21.90 31.97
C GLY A 99 92.91 20.66 32.72
N GLY A 100 92.76 19.45 32.14
CA GLY A 100 93.33 18.20 32.68
C GLY A 100 92.47 17.41 33.68
N THR A 101 91.15 17.41 33.53
CA THR A 101 90.19 16.75 34.45
C THR A 101 90.22 15.20 34.44
N THR A 102 89.99 14.52 35.59
CA THR A 102 89.79 13.06 35.79
C THR A 102 88.44 12.70 36.49
N SER A 103 88.18 11.41 36.73
CA SER A 103 86.83 10.80 36.85
C SER A 103 85.97 11.12 38.10
N THR A 104 86.41 12.01 38.99
CA THR A 104 85.60 12.56 40.10
C THR A 104 85.33 14.05 39.92
N ASN A 105 85.54 14.63 38.74
CA ASN A 105 85.39 16.07 38.54
C ASN A 105 83.93 16.49 38.34
N PHE A 106 83.35 17.04 39.41
CA PHE A 106 82.01 17.64 39.45
C PHE A 106 82.09 19.11 39.91
N LEU A 107 81.13 19.92 39.46
CA LEU A 107 80.81 21.22 40.06
C LEU A 107 79.69 20.97 41.08
N GLY A 108 79.96 21.13 42.37
CA GLY A 108 79.00 20.78 43.42
C GLY A 108 79.55 20.95 44.83
N THR A 109 78.71 20.61 45.80
CA THR A 109 79.01 20.56 47.24
C THR A 109 79.28 19.13 47.68
N LEU A 110 80.05 18.93 48.75
CA LEU A 110 80.35 17.61 49.33
C LEU A 110 79.40 17.24 50.49
N ASP A 111 78.67 18.22 51.00
CA ASP A 111 77.64 18.11 52.03
C ASP A 111 76.25 18.31 51.41
N ASN A 112 75.19 18.09 52.19
CA ASN A 112 73.81 18.26 51.72
C ASN A 112 73.39 19.74 51.64
N GLN A 113 74.33 20.65 51.33
CA GLN A 113 74.06 22.06 51.09
C GLN A 113 73.79 22.29 49.59
N PRO A 114 72.84 23.17 49.22
CA PRO A 114 72.59 23.47 47.81
C PRO A 114 73.79 24.14 47.10
N LEU A 115 74.07 23.72 45.87
CA LEU A 115 74.97 24.46 44.97
C LEU A 115 74.24 25.70 44.45
N ARG A 116 74.75 26.91 44.73
CA ARG A 116 74.08 28.18 44.40
C ARG A 116 74.72 28.93 43.24
N PHE A 117 73.89 29.50 42.38
CA PHE A 117 74.25 30.41 41.30
C PHE A 117 73.74 31.82 41.61
N ARG A 118 74.57 32.85 41.40
CA ARG A 118 74.20 34.25 41.60
C ARG A 118 74.61 35.11 40.42
N THR A 119 73.81 36.13 40.11
CA THR A 119 74.16 37.21 39.20
C THR A 119 73.98 38.53 39.94
N SER A 120 74.96 39.45 39.88
CA SER A 120 74.91 40.74 40.60
C SER A 120 74.58 40.63 42.10
N ASN A 121 75.06 39.56 42.76
CA ASN A 121 74.75 39.22 44.16
C ASN A 121 73.27 38.86 44.45
N THR A 122 72.43 38.71 43.42
CA THR A 122 71.06 38.23 43.52
C THR A 122 70.99 36.72 43.27
N HIS A 123 70.05 36.04 43.93
CA HIS A 123 69.80 34.61 43.69
C HIS A 123 69.44 34.38 42.22
N SER A 124 70.17 33.50 41.53
CA SER A 124 69.93 33.17 40.12
C SER A 124 69.83 31.67 39.87
N GLY A 125 69.65 30.90 40.94
CA GLY A 125 69.40 29.47 40.91
C GLY A 125 70.14 28.71 41.99
N PHE A 126 69.70 27.48 42.25
CA PHE A 126 70.37 26.49 43.06
C PHE A 126 70.03 25.07 42.59
N ILE A 127 70.90 24.12 42.93
CA ILE A 127 70.65 22.68 42.81
C ILE A 127 70.78 22.11 44.23
N SER A 128 69.69 21.56 44.79
CA SER A 128 69.69 20.84 46.07
C SER A 128 69.36 19.36 45.87
N ASN A 129 69.33 18.59 46.96
CA ASN A 129 68.94 17.17 46.93
C ASN A 129 67.46 16.93 46.59
N THR A 130 66.61 17.96 46.65
CA THR A 130 65.16 17.84 46.45
C THR A 130 64.62 18.82 45.41
N ASN A 131 65.28 19.95 45.17
CA ASN A 131 64.78 21.02 44.31
C ASN A 131 65.86 21.54 43.35
N ILE A 132 65.45 21.95 42.15
CA ILE A 132 66.28 22.67 41.19
C ILE A 132 65.59 24.00 40.90
N GLY A 133 66.29 25.11 41.11
CA GLY A 133 65.88 26.44 40.65
C GLY A 133 66.97 27.00 39.75
N LEU A 134 66.66 27.47 38.56
CA LEU A 134 67.62 28.08 37.64
C LEU A 134 66.97 29.29 36.97
N GLY A 135 67.47 30.49 37.27
CA GLY A 135 66.88 31.75 36.84
C GLY A 135 66.88 32.79 37.96
N LEU A 136 66.83 34.07 37.58
CA LEU A 136 66.77 35.18 38.54
C LEU A 136 65.54 35.00 39.46
N GLU A 137 65.78 34.90 40.77
CA GLU A 137 64.74 34.70 41.80
C GLU A 137 63.78 33.53 41.52
N SER A 138 64.25 32.49 40.83
CA SER A 138 63.50 31.25 40.65
C SER A 138 63.50 30.43 41.95
N LEU A 139 62.33 30.03 42.44
CA LEU A 139 62.10 29.17 43.61
C LEU A 139 62.78 29.64 44.91
N SER A 140 61.98 30.02 45.91
CA SER A 140 62.51 30.41 47.22
C SER A 140 63.21 29.25 47.95
N GLU A 141 64.44 29.49 48.43
CA GLU A 141 65.17 28.55 49.30
C GLU A 141 64.48 28.34 50.67
N ALA A 142 63.55 29.23 51.06
CA ALA A 142 62.74 29.07 52.27
C ALA A 142 61.57 28.08 52.10
N SER A 143 61.35 27.57 50.88
CA SER A 143 60.32 26.59 50.60
C SER A 143 60.63 25.25 51.30
N SER A 144 59.69 24.74 52.09
CA SER A 144 59.78 23.39 52.69
C SER A 144 59.24 22.28 51.78
N GLY A 145 58.63 22.62 50.65
CA GLY A 145 58.20 21.65 49.63
C GLY A 145 59.36 21.13 48.78
N GLY A 146 59.49 19.80 48.69
CA GLY A 146 60.53 19.10 47.91
C GLY A 146 60.03 18.57 46.56
N GLY A 147 60.97 18.25 45.66
CA GLY A 147 60.69 17.66 44.34
C GLY A 147 60.42 18.66 43.22
N ASN A 148 60.75 19.94 43.42
CA ASN A 148 60.39 21.03 42.52
C ASN A 148 61.49 21.30 41.47
N THR A 149 61.10 21.58 40.23
CA THR A 149 61.99 22.07 39.15
C THR A 149 61.51 23.43 38.66
N ALA A 150 62.28 24.49 38.85
CA ALA A 150 62.01 25.84 38.37
C ALA A 150 63.11 26.27 37.39
N LEU A 151 62.77 26.52 36.14
CA LEU A 151 63.70 26.99 35.12
C LEU A 151 63.09 28.21 34.41
N GLY A 152 63.65 29.39 34.71
CA GLY A 152 63.16 30.68 34.22
C GLY A 152 63.13 31.73 35.34
N ALA A 153 63.32 33.00 34.99
CA ALA A 153 63.27 34.08 35.99
C ALA A 153 61.89 34.15 36.65
N TYR A 154 61.87 34.27 37.98
CA TYR A 154 60.69 34.32 38.85
C TYR A 154 59.80 33.06 38.81
N ALA A 155 60.24 31.96 38.22
CA ALA A 155 59.50 30.70 38.25
C ALA A 155 59.37 30.20 39.71
N MET A 156 58.15 29.91 40.18
CA MET A 156 57.87 29.47 41.57
C MET A 156 58.41 30.37 42.70
N GLN A 157 58.57 31.68 42.45
CA GLN A 157 59.15 32.62 43.42
C GLN A 157 58.48 32.56 44.81
N ASN A 158 57.14 32.47 44.86
CA ASN A 158 56.37 32.52 46.11
C ASN A 158 56.04 31.15 46.71
N ASN A 159 56.65 30.06 46.21
CA ASN A 159 56.38 28.72 46.73
C ASN A 159 56.83 28.59 48.19
N THR A 160 55.93 28.17 49.07
CA THR A 160 56.20 28.03 50.51
C THR A 160 56.26 26.56 50.92
N THR A 161 55.20 25.78 50.68
CA THR A 161 55.15 24.35 51.05
C THR A 161 54.81 23.42 49.90
N GLY A 162 54.49 23.96 48.71
CA GLY A 162 54.18 23.17 47.52
C GLY A 162 55.35 22.31 47.05
N GLY A 163 55.12 21.02 46.84
CA GLY A 163 56.09 20.05 46.37
C GLY A 163 55.77 19.46 44.99
N PHE A 164 56.77 18.83 44.38
CA PHE A 164 56.66 18.08 43.12
C PHE A 164 56.15 18.90 41.93
N ASN A 165 56.43 20.20 41.88
CA ASN A 165 56.03 21.08 40.79
C ASN A 165 57.14 21.23 39.74
N SER A 166 56.76 21.35 38.46
CA SER A 166 57.67 21.65 37.34
C SER A 166 57.26 22.96 36.68
N ALA A 167 58.09 23.99 36.76
CA ALA A 167 57.87 25.32 36.18
C ALA A 167 59.00 25.66 35.20
N LEU A 168 58.70 25.64 33.91
CA LEU A 168 59.63 25.96 32.82
C LEU A 168 59.14 27.19 32.06
N GLY A 169 59.69 28.36 32.35
CA GLY A 169 59.32 29.62 31.73
C GLY A 169 59.42 30.78 32.72
N ASN A 170 59.59 32.01 32.18
CA ASN A 170 59.55 33.20 33.01
C ASN A 170 58.18 33.33 33.70
N GLN A 171 58.18 33.58 35.02
CA GLN A 171 56.97 33.71 35.85
C GLN A 171 56.03 32.48 35.86
N ALA A 172 56.49 31.30 35.42
CA ALA A 172 55.69 30.08 35.52
C ALA A 172 55.45 29.73 37.01
N LEU A 173 54.20 29.47 37.40
CA LEU A 173 53.79 29.20 38.79
C LEU A 173 54.25 30.27 39.82
N VAL A 174 54.44 31.53 39.40
CA VAL A 174 55.03 32.58 40.25
C VAL A 174 54.28 32.82 41.57
N LYS A 175 52.95 32.67 41.60
CA LYS A 175 52.12 32.84 42.82
C LYS A 175 51.83 31.54 43.58
N ASN A 176 52.36 30.39 43.16
CA ASN A 176 52.11 29.12 43.86
C ASN A 176 52.64 29.22 45.28
N THR A 177 51.84 28.89 46.29
CA THR A 177 52.26 28.86 47.69
C THR A 177 52.30 27.42 48.19
N THR A 178 51.15 26.73 48.18
CA THR A 178 51.00 25.38 48.75
C THR A 178 50.58 24.31 47.73
N GLY A 179 50.31 24.70 46.48
CA GLY A 179 49.90 23.77 45.42
C GLY A 179 50.98 22.75 45.07
N ASN A 180 50.58 21.50 44.86
CA ASN A 180 51.49 20.38 44.60
C ASN A 180 51.27 19.77 43.21
N PHE A 181 52.29 19.10 42.67
CA PHE A 181 52.18 18.31 41.43
C PHE A 181 51.73 19.10 40.19
N ASN A 182 52.04 20.40 40.13
CA ASN A 182 51.71 21.24 38.98
C ASN A 182 52.84 21.20 37.95
N THR A 183 52.48 21.15 36.66
CA THR A 183 53.40 21.30 35.54
C THR A 183 53.02 22.55 34.75
N ALA A 184 53.90 23.53 34.68
CA ALA A 184 53.71 24.79 33.99
C ALA A 184 54.87 25.01 33.01
N VAL A 185 54.57 25.03 31.73
CA VAL A 185 55.57 25.23 30.66
C VAL A 185 55.11 26.37 29.77
N GLY A 186 55.95 27.40 29.66
CA GLY A 186 55.67 28.65 28.92
C GLY A 186 55.64 29.88 29.81
N LEU A 187 55.70 31.06 29.18
CA LEU A 187 55.67 32.37 29.85
C LEU A 187 54.39 32.55 30.67
N GLY A 188 54.53 32.80 31.98
CA GLY A 188 53.40 33.07 32.88
C GLY A 188 52.40 31.93 33.04
N SER A 189 52.75 30.72 32.60
CA SER A 189 51.91 29.52 32.70
C SER A 189 51.57 29.22 34.17
N LEU A 190 50.29 29.02 34.51
CA LEU A 190 49.79 28.87 35.89
C LEU A 190 50.20 30.04 36.83
N GLY A 191 50.41 31.24 36.28
CA GLY A 191 50.98 32.38 37.02
C GLY A 191 50.17 32.84 38.24
N ASN A 192 48.83 32.70 38.25
CA ASN A 192 48.00 33.05 39.40
C ASN A 192 47.67 31.89 40.35
N ASN A 193 48.15 30.67 40.08
CA ASN A 193 47.83 29.51 40.91
C ASN A 193 48.41 29.72 42.30
N GLN A 194 47.59 29.64 43.34
CA GLN A 194 48.02 29.82 44.74
C GLN A 194 48.06 28.48 45.47
N THR A 195 46.97 27.73 45.44
CA THR A 195 46.81 26.47 46.20
C THR A 195 46.41 25.28 45.32
N GLY A 196 46.01 25.53 44.06
CA GLY A 196 45.61 24.49 43.12
C GLY A 196 46.74 23.48 42.88
N SER A 197 46.37 22.21 42.81
CA SER A 197 47.28 21.07 42.68
C SER A 197 46.93 20.21 41.46
N ARG A 198 47.92 19.45 40.97
CA ARG A 198 47.78 18.53 39.83
C ARG A 198 47.35 19.21 38.52
N ASN A 199 47.71 20.48 38.32
CA ASN A 199 47.43 21.20 37.09
C ASN A 199 48.57 21.08 36.08
N VAL A 200 48.24 20.82 34.82
CA VAL A 200 49.17 20.82 33.69
C VAL A 200 48.81 21.98 32.76
N SER A 201 49.80 22.81 32.44
CA SER A 201 49.65 23.96 31.56
C SER A 201 50.84 24.05 30.62
N LEU A 202 50.57 23.97 29.31
CA LEU A 202 51.55 24.17 28.24
C LEU A 202 51.09 25.35 27.37
N GLY A 203 51.68 26.53 27.63
CA GLY A 203 51.38 27.78 26.92
C GLY A 203 50.11 28.52 27.35
N GLY A 204 49.27 27.96 28.22
CA GLY A 204 48.06 28.62 28.70
C GLY A 204 47.42 27.98 29.93
N LEU A 205 47.04 28.82 30.89
CA LEU A 205 46.18 28.66 32.08
C LEU A 205 46.63 29.71 33.09
N GLN A 206 46.31 30.99 32.87
CA GLN A 206 46.88 32.08 33.69
C GLN A 206 46.01 32.45 34.89
N GLN A 207 44.71 32.17 34.85
CA GLN A 207 43.74 32.65 35.85
C GLN A 207 43.39 31.64 36.94
N ASN A 208 43.96 30.43 36.94
CA ASN A 208 43.69 29.47 38.02
C ASN A 208 44.19 30.02 39.36
N ILE A 209 43.38 29.91 40.41
CA ILE A 209 43.71 30.33 41.78
C ILE A 209 43.84 29.09 42.66
N ASP A 210 42.79 28.27 42.73
CA ASP A 210 42.67 27.12 43.63
C ASP A 210 42.10 25.84 42.97
N GLY A 211 41.78 25.90 41.67
CA GLY A 211 41.29 24.75 40.90
C GLY A 211 42.33 23.65 40.77
N ASN A 212 41.87 22.40 40.84
CA ASN A 212 42.72 21.20 40.82
C ASN A 212 42.52 20.36 39.57
N ASP A 213 43.52 19.53 39.25
CA ASP A 213 43.40 18.48 38.23
C ASP A 213 43.00 19.01 36.84
N ASN A 214 43.47 20.21 36.48
CA ASN A 214 43.20 20.81 35.17
C ASN A 214 44.33 20.55 34.18
N THR A 215 44.00 20.30 32.92
CA THR A 215 44.96 20.20 31.81
C THR A 215 44.65 21.27 30.78
N ALA A 216 45.62 22.12 30.47
CA ALA A 216 45.49 23.20 29.50
C ALA A 216 46.67 23.18 28.54
N VAL A 217 46.37 23.09 27.24
CA VAL A 217 47.38 23.04 26.19
C VAL A 217 46.95 23.99 25.07
N GLY A 218 47.76 25.02 24.84
CA GLY A 218 47.49 26.08 23.87
C GLY A 218 47.43 27.47 24.51
N LEU A 219 47.68 28.50 23.71
CA LEU A 219 47.63 29.89 24.18
C LEU A 219 46.23 30.23 24.70
N SER A 220 46.15 30.77 25.91
CA SER A 220 44.87 31.13 26.55
C SER A 220 43.90 29.95 26.78
N ALA A 221 44.37 28.70 26.78
CA ALA A 221 43.56 27.57 27.23
C ALA A 221 43.21 27.72 28.72
N LEU A 222 41.94 27.45 29.07
CA LEU A 222 41.36 27.63 30.42
C LEU A 222 41.59 29.03 31.04
N ASN A 223 41.75 30.08 30.23
CA ASN A 223 42.13 31.41 30.71
C ASN A 223 41.07 32.16 31.54
N VAL A 224 39.93 31.54 31.85
CA VAL A 224 38.91 32.08 32.75
C VAL A 224 38.62 31.15 33.93
N ASN A 225 39.31 30.02 34.03
CA ASN A 225 39.08 29.01 35.07
C ASN A 225 39.77 29.42 36.38
N ALA A 226 39.04 30.06 37.29
CA ALA A 226 39.58 30.53 38.57
C ALA A 226 39.64 29.42 39.63
N SER A 227 38.57 28.63 39.74
CA SER A 227 38.43 27.58 40.78
C SER A 227 37.90 26.25 40.26
N GLY A 228 37.54 26.17 38.98
CA GLY A 228 37.04 24.94 38.37
C GLY A 228 38.10 23.84 38.35
N SER A 229 37.65 22.59 38.52
CA SER A 229 38.52 21.43 38.66
C SER A 229 38.18 20.31 37.67
N PHE A 230 39.13 19.43 37.39
CA PHE A 230 38.98 18.30 36.46
C PHE A 230 38.64 18.75 35.02
N ASN A 231 39.16 19.89 34.58
CA ASN A 231 38.91 20.40 33.24
C ASN A 231 40.06 20.10 32.29
N THR A 232 39.75 19.79 31.03
CA THR A 232 40.73 19.61 29.96
C THR A 232 40.44 20.59 28.83
N ALA A 233 41.42 21.40 28.44
CA ALA A 233 41.33 22.27 27.28
C ALA A 233 42.53 22.06 26.36
N LEU A 234 42.25 21.80 25.09
CA LEU A 234 43.24 21.61 24.04
C LEU A 234 42.90 22.52 22.85
N GLY A 235 43.66 23.60 22.67
CA GLY A 235 43.46 24.58 21.62
C GLY A 235 43.60 26.02 22.13
N ASN A 236 43.93 26.95 21.22
CA ASN A 236 43.99 28.37 21.57
C ASN A 236 42.60 28.86 21.97
N GLY A 237 42.50 29.46 23.16
CA GLY A 237 41.24 29.97 23.72
C GLY A 237 40.24 28.90 24.15
N ALA A 238 40.58 27.60 24.13
CA ALA A 238 39.68 26.52 24.55
C ALA A 238 39.44 26.55 26.06
N GLY A 239 38.21 26.27 26.52
CA GLY A 239 37.88 26.19 27.94
C GLY A 239 36.50 26.73 28.28
N PRO A 240 36.22 27.03 29.56
CA PRO A 240 34.98 27.67 29.95
C PRO A 240 34.74 28.99 29.22
N ASP A 241 33.49 29.31 28.95
CA ASP A 241 33.10 30.60 28.39
C ASP A 241 33.17 31.73 29.44
N ILE A 242 33.13 32.98 28.97
CA ILE A 242 33.13 34.16 29.84
C ILE A 242 31.95 34.07 30.82
N GLY A 243 32.25 34.24 32.12
CA GLY A 243 31.26 34.15 33.20
C GLY A 243 31.15 32.78 33.88
N PHE A 244 31.83 31.74 33.38
CA PHE A 244 31.77 30.37 33.91
C PHE A 244 33.10 29.92 34.52
N ASN A 245 33.60 30.63 35.55
CA ASN A 245 34.95 30.44 36.10
C ASN A 245 35.15 29.23 37.06
N ALA A 246 34.08 28.48 37.35
CA ALA A 246 34.06 27.38 38.33
C ALA A 246 33.48 26.06 37.77
N LEU A 247 33.48 25.88 36.44
CA LEU A 247 33.00 24.63 35.84
C LEU A 247 33.90 23.46 36.22
N SER A 248 33.33 22.26 36.26
CA SER A 248 34.10 21.04 36.57
C SER A 248 33.77 19.90 35.61
N LYS A 249 34.75 19.02 35.37
CA LYS A 249 34.61 17.86 34.47
C LYS A 249 34.24 18.29 33.04
N THR A 250 34.84 19.38 32.56
CA THR A 250 34.65 19.86 31.20
C THR A 250 35.80 19.46 30.30
N THR A 251 35.51 19.21 29.03
CA THR A 251 36.53 18.99 28.02
C THR A 251 36.24 19.88 26.82
N ALA A 252 37.21 20.70 26.42
CA ALA A 252 37.13 21.60 25.28
C ALA A 252 38.29 21.29 24.33
N ILE A 253 37.98 20.88 23.10
CA ILE A 253 39.01 20.55 22.10
C ILE A 253 38.73 21.34 20.83
N GLY A 254 39.70 22.13 20.37
CA GLY A 254 39.61 22.96 19.17
C GLY A 254 39.87 24.44 19.45
N TYR A 255 40.15 25.20 18.38
CA TYR A 255 40.27 26.65 18.46
C TYR A 255 38.97 27.27 18.97
N ASN A 256 39.07 28.10 20.01
CA ASN A 256 37.92 28.76 20.65
C ASN A 256 36.77 27.84 21.08
N ALA A 257 37.02 26.55 21.37
CA ALA A 257 36.00 25.66 21.92
C ALA A 257 35.55 26.14 23.31
N LYS A 258 34.28 26.55 23.45
CA LYS A 258 33.72 27.11 24.69
C LYS A 258 32.75 26.16 25.38
N VAL A 259 32.95 25.96 26.67
CA VAL A 259 32.06 25.14 27.51
C VAL A 259 31.32 26.03 28.50
N THR A 260 29.99 25.91 28.56
CA THR A 260 29.14 26.69 29.47
C THR A 260 28.52 25.84 30.58
N ARG A 261 28.77 24.52 30.59
CA ARG A 261 28.19 23.58 31.56
C ARG A 261 29.18 22.50 31.97
N SER A 262 29.20 22.16 33.26
CA SER A 262 29.96 21.02 33.80
C SER A 262 29.55 19.70 33.15
N ASN A 263 30.40 18.67 33.24
CA ASN A 263 30.17 17.34 32.66
C ASN A 263 29.90 17.34 31.14
N SER A 264 30.60 18.20 30.39
CA SER A 264 30.37 18.37 28.96
C SER A 264 31.67 18.31 28.18
N LEU A 265 31.65 17.64 27.03
CA LEU A 265 32.68 17.65 26.01
C LEU A 265 32.21 18.51 24.84
N ILE A 266 32.99 19.52 24.47
CA ILE A 266 32.77 20.36 23.28
C ILE A 266 33.93 20.15 22.32
N LEU A 267 33.61 19.82 21.08
CA LEU A 267 34.55 19.64 19.97
C LEU A 267 34.31 20.77 18.96
N GLY A 268 35.26 21.70 18.86
CA GLY A 268 35.21 22.87 17.98
C GLY A 268 34.57 24.13 18.60
N GLY A 269 34.82 25.28 17.96
CA GLY A 269 34.20 26.56 18.29
C GLY A 269 32.80 26.73 17.70
N THR A 270 32.19 27.90 17.89
CA THR A 270 30.91 28.28 17.29
C THR A 270 31.09 29.41 16.27
N GLY A 271 30.11 29.61 15.38
CA GLY A 271 30.13 30.71 14.41
C GLY A 271 31.21 30.56 13.33
N LEU A 272 31.95 31.65 13.05
CA LEU A 272 33.03 31.67 12.05
C LEU A 272 34.24 30.80 12.46
N ASP A 273 34.35 30.45 13.74
CA ASP A 273 35.41 29.62 14.31
C ASP A 273 35.01 28.14 14.43
N ALA A 274 33.91 27.72 13.78
CA ALA A 274 33.43 26.35 13.84
C ALA A 274 34.47 25.39 13.25
N VAL A 275 34.92 24.44 14.07
CA VAL A 275 35.80 23.35 13.64
C VAL A 275 34.94 22.15 13.30
N GLN A 276 35.11 21.60 12.11
CA GLN A 276 34.39 20.40 11.67
C GLN A 276 35.10 19.13 12.16
N VAL A 277 34.33 18.12 12.57
CA VAL A 277 34.88 16.85 13.04
C VAL A 277 34.80 15.82 11.91
N GLY A 278 35.96 15.41 11.40
CA GLY A 278 36.08 14.30 10.46
C GLY A 278 36.43 13.00 11.16
N ILE A 279 35.67 11.93 10.93
CA ILE A 279 35.98 10.58 11.39
C ILE A 279 36.17 9.66 10.18
N GLY A 280 37.42 9.30 9.89
CA GLY A 280 37.78 8.52 8.69
C GLY A 280 37.83 9.34 7.40
N VAL A 281 37.51 10.64 7.45
CA VAL A 281 37.54 11.59 6.34
C VAL A 281 38.56 12.70 6.62
N THR A 282 39.40 13.01 5.62
CA THR A 282 40.46 14.02 5.75
C THR A 282 40.00 15.43 5.42
N ALA A 283 38.88 15.59 4.70
CA ALA A 283 38.25 16.86 4.38
C ALA A 283 36.74 16.76 4.63
N PRO A 284 36.29 16.98 5.88
CA PRO A 284 34.87 17.00 6.22
C PRO A 284 34.10 17.95 5.30
N HIS A 285 32.92 17.54 4.87
CA HIS A 285 32.07 18.37 4.01
C HIS A 285 31.68 19.68 4.72
N THR A 286 31.76 20.83 4.03
CA THR A 286 31.56 22.19 4.61
C THR A 286 30.21 22.42 5.29
N ASN A 287 29.19 21.66 4.92
CA ASN A 287 27.84 21.72 5.53
C ASN A 287 27.62 20.71 6.68
N ALA A 288 28.64 19.91 7.06
CA ALA A 288 28.54 18.93 8.14
C ALA A 288 29.35 19.36 9.36
N LEU A 289 28.77 19.27 10.55
CA LEU A 289 29.51 19.42 11.81
C LEU A 289 30.31 18.15 12.15
N VAL A 290 29.73 16.99 11.87
CA VAL A 290 30.38 15.68 11.97
C VAL A 290 30.22 14.99 10.62
N ASP A 291 31.34 14.70 9.97
CA ASP A 291 31.40 13.93 8.73
C ASP A 291 32.14 12.62 9.00
N MET A 292 31.58 11.49 8.58
CA MET A 292 32.11 10.17 8.86
C MET A 292 32.08 9.29 7.62
N THR A 293 33.20 8.61 7.35
CA THR A 293 33.26 7.59 6.29
C THR A 293 33.90 6.31 6.83
N SER A 294 33.33 5.17 6.44
CA SER A 294 33.84 3.84 6.74
C SER A 294 33.35 2.88 5.67
N LEU A 295 34.17 1.88 5.34
CA LEU A 295 33.81 0.85 4.35
C LEU A 295 32.84 -0.19 4.93
N ASP A 296 32.85 -0.41 6.25
CA ASP A 296 32.21 -1.54 6.90
C ASP A 296 31.55 -1.22 8.25
N LYS A 297 31.67 0.01 8.77
CA LYS A 297 31.11 0.44 10.05
C LYS A 297 30.12 1.59 9.88
N GLY A 298 29.14 1.67 10.77
CA GLY A 298 28.17 2.77 10.84
C GLY A 298 28.22 3.51 12.18
N LEU A 299 27.42 4.57 12.31
CA LEU A 299 27.21 5.25 13.58
C LEU A 299 26.25 4.45 14.45
N LEU A 300 26.74 3.91 15.58
CA LEU A 300 25.88 3.33 16.60
C LEU A 300 25.39 4.43 17.54
N ILE A 301 24.18 4.93 17.32
CA ILE A 301 23.50 5.89 18.18
C ILE A 301 23.00 5.24 19.50
N PRO A 302 22.60 6.02 20.52
CA PRO A 302 22.10 5.47 21.78
C PRO A 302 20.98 4.45 21.57
N ARG A 303 21.20 3.25 22.11
CA ARG A 303 20.23 2.15 22.10
C ARG A 303 19.48 2.16 23.42
N VAL A 304 18.18 2.41 23.36
CA VAL A 304 17.32 2.42 24.56
C VAL A 304 16.21 1.40 24.41
N SER A 305 15.75 0.84 25.52
CA SER A 305 14.53 0.03 25.51
C SER A 305 13.31 0.95 25.65
N ALA A 306 12.14 0.46 25.26
CA ALA A 306 10.89 1.20 25.37
C ALA A 306 10.57 1.68 26.81
N PHE A 307 11.16 1.05 27.84
CA PHE A 307 10.93 1.36 29.26
C PHE A 307 11.84 2.46 29.82
N ILE A 308 12.98 2.71 29.17
CA ILE A 308 14.00 3.67 29.63
C ILE A 308 14.19 4.79 28.60
N ARG A 309 13.18 5.03 27.75
CA ARG A 309 13.19 6.24 26.94
C ARG A 309 13.31 7.44 27.88
N PRO A 310 14.15 8.43 27.55
CA PRO A 310 14.11 9.69 28.26
C PRO A 310 12.67 10.23 28.21
N THR A 311 11.99 10.24 29.36
CA THR A 311 10.72 10.93 29.56
C THR A 311 11.02 12.28 30.22
N PRO A 312 10.40 13.38 29.77
CA PRO A 312 10.64 14.69 30.35
C PRO A 312 10.27 14.72 31.84
N SER A 313 11.28 14.92 32.67
CA SER A 313 11.19 15.50 34.01
C SER A 313 11.95 16.83 33.91
N PRO A 314 11.43 17.94 34.45
CA PRO A 314 11.05 19.24 33.84
C PRO A 314 11.94 19.91 32.76
N ALA A 315 12.89 19.22 32.15
CA ALA A 315 13.59 19.60 30.93
C ALA A 315 13.09 18.69 29.79
N ALA A 316 12.37 19.27 28.82
CA ALA A 316 12.06 18.58 27.58
C ALA A 316 13.36 18.02 26.95
N PRO A 317 13.38 16.79 26.41
CA PRO A 317 14.47 16.34 25.55
C PRO A 317 14.69 17.37 24.43
N ALA A 318 15.93 17.51 23.97
CA ALA A 318 16.24 18.41 22.86
C ALA A 318 15.40 18.03 21.63
N ASP A 319 14.83 19.03 20.96
CA ASP A 319 14.15 18.82 19.70
C ASP A 319 15.09 18.14 18.70
N GLY A 320 14.61 17.07 18.04
CA GLY A 320 15.41 16.22 17.16
C GLY A 320 16.29 15.17 17.85
N LEU A 321 16.19 14.94 19.18
CA LEU A 321 16.98 13.92 19.88
C LEU A 321 16.73 12.53 19.27
N LEU A 322 17.75 11.91 18.65
CA LEU A 322 17.64 10.63 17.96
C LEU A 322 18.08 9.44 18.84
N ILE A 323 17.27 8.38 18.88
CA ILE A 323 17.57 7.10 19.53
C ILE A 323 17.29 5.92 18.60
N TYR A 324 17.94 4.79 18.85
CA TYR A 324 17.50 3.51 18.33
C TYR A 324 16.79 2.73 19.43
N GLN A 325 15.49 2.55 19.29
CA GLN A 325 14.71 1.74 20.20
C GLN A 325 14.92 0.26 19.89
N THR A 326 15.32 -0.52 20.90
CA THR A 326 15.72 -1.93 20.72
C THR A 326 14.56 -2.93 20.82
N ASN A 327 13.44 -2.55 21.43
CA ASN A 327 12.27 -3.41 21.65
C ASN A 327 10.95 -2.62 21.65
N GLY A 328 9.81 -3.31 21.79
CA GLY A 328 8.49 -2.68 21.77
C GLY A 328 7.98 -2.32 20.37
N ALA A 329 6.78 -1.74 20.30
CA ALA A 329 6.06 -1.49 19.04
C ALA A 329 6.78 -0.49 18.10
N GLU A 330 7.56 0.44 18.66
CA GLU A 330 8.30 1.47 17.92
C GLU A 330 9.79 1.12 17.80
N ARG A 331 10.14 -0.17 17.74
CA ARG A 331 11.52 -0.62 17.52
C ARG A 331 12.07 0.01 16.22
N GLY A 332 13.16 0.75 16.33
CA GLY A 332 13.75 1.48 15.21
C GLY A 332 14.25 2.86 15.59
N PHE A 333 14.57 3.67 14.60
CA PHE A 333 15.00 5.05 14.79
C PHE A 333 13.80 5.92 15.21
N ASN A 334 13.94 6.59 16.35
CA ASN A 334 12.94 7.53 16.86
C ASN A 334 13.62 8.85 17.18
N TYR A 335 12.97 9.97 16.88
CA TYR A 335 13.40 11.29 17.29
C TYR A 335 12.39 11.92 18.24
N TRP A 336 12.85 12.76 19.17
CA TRP A 336 11.98 13.58 19.98
C TRP A 336 11.50 14.79 19.18
N ASP A 337 10.20 14.95 19.04
CA ASP A 337 9.58 16.15 18.47
C ASP A 337 9.24 17.10 19.62
N GLY A 338 10.01 18.18 19.73
CA GLY A 338 9.86 19.20 20.76
C GLY A 338 8.56 19.99 20.66
N ASN A 339 7.96 20.07 19.47
CA ASN A 339 6.67 20.76 19.27
C ASN A 339 5.50 19.94 19.83
N THR A 340 5.51 18.64 19.60
CA THR A 340 4.44 17.74 20.08
C THR A 340 4.75 17.10 21.43
N ALA A 341 5.97 17.26 21.95
CA ALA A 341 6.49 16.60 23.14
C ALA A 341 6.29 15.07 23.09
N THR A 342 6.54 14.47 21.91
CA THR A 342 6.40 13.02 21.70
C THR A 342 7.60 12.45 20.95
N TRP A 343 7.85 11.15 21.15
CA TRP A 343 8.76 10.40 20.30
C TRP A 343 8.08 10.08 18.97
N LYS A 344 8.72 10.40 17.85
CA LYS A 344 8.30 10.11 16.48
C LYS A 344 9.23 9.10 15.84
N GLN A 345 8.68 8.07 15.22
CA GLN A 345 9.49 7.11 14.48
C GLN A 345 9.88 7.67 13.11
N LEU A 346 11.15 7.50 12.73
CA LEU A 346 11.62 7.67 11.35
C LEU A 346 11.24 6.41 10.56
N SER A 347 9.98 6.31 10.15
CA SER A 347 9.48 5.26 9.25
C SER A 347 9.15 5.85 7.87
N GLY A 348 9.39 5.08 6.81
CA GLY A 348 9.18 5.51 5.42
C GLY A 348 7.69 5.65 5.02
N TRP A 349 7.52 6.31 3.87
CA TRP A 349 6.30 6.87 3.23
C TRP A 349 5.73 8.13 3.89
N GLY A 350 6.08 9.29 3.30
CA GLY A 350 5.48 10.58 3.62
C GLY A 350 4.04 10.69 3.13
N LEU A 351 3.22 11.44 3.87
CA LEU A 351 1.77 11.57 3.69
C LEU A 351 1.35 12.30 2.39
N GLU A 352 2.29 12.82 1.60
CA GLU A 352 2.01 13.68 0.42
C GLU A 352 2.37 13.04 -0.94
N GLY A 353 2.85 11.79 -0.96
CA GLY A 353 3.30 11.14 -2.21
C GLY A 353 4.69 11.63 -2.69
N SER A 354 5.16 11.13 -3.83
CA SER A 354 6.52 11.40 -4.37
C SER A 354 6.47 12.00 -5.78
N SER A 355 7.37 12.94 -6.09
CA SER A 355 7.44 13.70 -7.36
C SER A 355 8.25 12.98 -8.47
N ALA A 356 7.93 11.72 -8.80
CA ALA A 356 8.82 10.84 -9.59
C ALA A 356 8.37 10.55 -11.06
N PRO A 357 9.31 10.23 -11.98
CA PRO A 357 9.13 10.09 -13.45
C PRO A 357 8.47 8.78 -13.94
N ALA A 358 8.43 8.52 -15.25
CA ALA A 358 7.61 7.50 -15.97
C ALA A 358 7.69 6.01 -15.54
N THR A 359 8.51 5.65 -14.54
CA THR A 359 8.54 4.32 -13.90
C THR A 359 7.94 4.33 -12.48
N SER A 360 7.18 5.38 -12.13
CA SER A 360 6.60 5.53 -10.79
C SER A 360 5.43 4.59 -10.57
N PHE A 361 5.58 3.67 -9.64
CA PHE A 361 4.53 2.76 -9.17
C PHE A 361 4.23 3.02 -7.70
N ILE A 362 2.95 2.92 -7.34
CA ILE A 362 2.47 2.79 -5.96
C ILE A 362 2.28 1.28 -5.74
N GLY A 363 3.02 0.65 -4.83
CA GLY A 363 2.94 -0.80 -4.64
C GLY A 363 3.85 -1.37 -3.54
N THR A 364 3.67 -2.67 -3.26
CA THR A 364 4.49 -3.49 -2.35
C THR A 364 5.42 -4.39 -3.17
N THR A 365 6.57 -4.80 -2.61
CA THR A 365 7.51 -5.75 -3.26
C THR A 365 7.26 -7.20 -2.84
N ASN A 366 6.25 -7.45 -2.01
CA ASN A 366 5.86 -8.76 -1.48
C ASN A 366 4.36 -8.98 -1.73
N ALA A 367 3.83 -10.17 -1.40
CA ALA A 367 2.43 -10.52 -1.62
C ALA A 367 1.44 -9.85 -0.62
N GLN A 368 1.78 -8.66 -0.12
CA GLN A 368 0.92 -7.88 0.77
C GLN A 368 0.06 -6.92 -0.05
N ASP A 369 -1.19 -6.77 0.36
CA ASP A 369 -2.15 -5.88 -0.29
C ASP A 369 -1.77 -4.40 -0.11
N LEU A 370 -1.95 -3.61 -1.17
CA LEU A 370 -1.86 -2.15 -1.11
C LEU A 370 -3.22 -1.59 -0.67
N ASN A 371 -3.31 -1.11 0.57
CA ASN A 371 -4.55 -0.59 1.17
C ASN A 371 -4.56 0.96 1.21
N PHE A 372 -5.62 1.56 0.68
CA PHE A 372 -5.94 2.98 0.78
C PHE A 372 -6.94 3.21 1.92
N LYS A 373 -6.77 4.28 2.70
CA LYS A 373 -7.68 4.65 3.79
C LYS A 373 -8.18 6.09 3.66
N VAL A 374 -9.41 6.34 4.10
CA VAL A 374 -9.98 7.69 4.32
C VAL A 374 -10.49 7.74 5.75
N SER A 375 -10.10 8.76 6.54
CA SER A 375 -10.48 8.87 7.96
C SER A 375 -10.20 7.59 8.79
N ASN A 376 -9.06 6.94 8.55
CA ASN A 376 -8.63 5.66 9.14
C ASN A 376 -9.53 4.44 8.81
N GLN A 377 -10.47 4.56 7.88
CA GLN A 377 -11.29 3.46 7.37
C GLN A 377 -10.75 3.00 6.00
N ALA A 378 -10.76 1.69 5.74
CA ALA A 378 -10.38 1.16 4.43
C ALA A 378 -11.29 1.73 3.35
N SER A 379 -10.68 2.35 2.33
CA SER A 379 -11.37 3.02 1.22
C SER A 379 -10.81 2.60 -0.14
N GLY A 380 -9.81 1.73 -0.17
CA GLY A 380 -9.38 1.05 -1.39
C GLY A 380 -8.40 -0.07 -1.08
N LYS A 381 -8.30 -1.04 -1.98
CA LYS A 381 -7.40 -2.20 -1.90
C LYS A 381 -7.02 -2.63 -3.31
N ILE A 382 -5.72 -2.79 -3.57
CA ILE A 382 -5.19 -3.53 -4.70
C ILE A 382 -4.49 -4.76 -4.11
N GLY A 383 -5.14 -5.91 -4.21
CA GLY A 383 -4.68 -7.15 -3.57
C GLY A 383 -3.87 -8.04 -4.51
N ALA A 384 -2.90 -8.77 -3.95
CA ALA A 384 -2.07 -9.70 -4.73
C ALA A 384 -2.86 -10.87 -5.34
N ASN A 385 -4.05 -11.16 -4.79
CA ASN A 385 -4.96 -12.22 -5.24
C ASN A 385 -5.99 -11.78 -6.30
N GLY A 386 -5.78 -10.62 -6.93
CA GLY A 386 -6.67 -10.06 -7.96
C GLY A 386 -7.86 -9.28 -7.42
N ASP A 387 -7.92 -9.04 -6.11
CA ASP A 387 -8.93 -8.19 -5.50
C ASP A 387 -8.69 -6.71 -5.85
N ILE A 388 -9.68 -6.04 -6.43
CA ILE A 388 -9.62 -4.60 -6.69
C ILE A 388 -10.84 -3.96 -6.03
N GLY A 389 -10.61 -3.20 -4.95
CA GLY A 389 -11.64 -2.49 -4.21
C GLY A 389 -11.38 -0.99 -4.19
N LEU A 390 -12.36 -0.14 -4.53
CA LEU A 390 -12.28 1.31 -4.30
C LEU A 390 -13.62 1.83 -3.76
N GLY A 391 -13.58 2.61 -2.68
CA GLY A 391 -14.75 3.16 -1.99
C GLY A 391 -14.79 2.78 -0.51
N LEU A 392 -15.29 3.69 0.32
CA LEU A 392 -15.34 3.53 1.78
C LEU A 392 -16.15 2.28 2.17
N GLY A 393 -15.54 1.40 2.95
CA GLY A 393 -16.16 0.14 3.40
C GLY A 393 -16.23 -0.96 2.32
N SER A 394 -15.72 -0.70 1.10
CA SER A 394 -15.56 -1.72 0.07
C SER A 394 -14.56 -2.80 0.53
N LEU A 395 -14.90 -4.07 0.35
CA LEU A 395 -14.09 -5.23 0.75
C LEU A 395 -13.72 -5.30 2.25
N ALA A 396 -14.44 -4.60 3.14
CA ALA A 396 -14.06 -4.44 4.55
C ALA A 396 -13.82 -5.76 5.32
N ALA A 397 -14.64 -6.78 5.07
CA ALA A 397 -14.48 -8.14 5.61
C ALA A 397 -14.48 -9.19 4.49
N ASN A 398 -13.90 -8.86 3.33
CA ASN A 398 -13.79 -9.80 2.22
C ASN A 398 -12.81 -10.95 2.55
N THR A 399 -13.26 -12.19 2.40
CA THR A 399 -12.40 -13.40 2.46
C THR A 399 -12.36 -14.17 1.14
N GLY A 400 -13.17 -13.76 0.14
CA GLY A 400 -13.13 -14.30 -1.21
C GLY A 400 -11.97 -13.76 -2.05
N THR A 401 -11.72 -14.38 -3.20
CA THR A 401 -10.65 -13.99 -4.14
C THR A 401 -11.20 -13.61 -5.51
N GLN A 402 -10.42 -12.87 -6.30
CA GLN A 402 -10.80 -12.45 -7.67
C GLN A 402 -12.09 -11.60 -7.68
N VAL A 403 -12.23 -10.72 -6.68
CA VAL A 403 -13.41 -9.85 -6.56
C VAL A 403 -13.13 -8.43 -7.08
N THR A 404 -14.12 -7.85 -7.74
CA THR A 404 -14.08 -6.46 -8.22
C THR A 404 -15.14 -5.65 -7.48
N ALA A 405 -14.76 -4.61 -6.73
CA ALA A 405 -15.65 -3.92 -5.79
C ALA A 405 -15.48 -2.40 -5.83
N PHE A 406 -16.38 -1.68 -6.50
CA PHE A 406 -16.32 -0.23 -6.62
C PHE A 406 -17.55 0.44 -6.00
N GLY A 407 -17.35 1.31 -5.02
CA GLY A 407 -18.40 2.09 -4.37
C GLY A 407 -18.48 1.88 -2.85
N TYR A 408 -19.51 2.43 -2.23
CA TYR A 408 -19.66 2.43 -0.78
C TYR A 408 -20.19 1.09 -0.27
N ASN A 409 -19.53 0.47 0.71
CA ASN A 409 -19.92 -0.82 1.31
C ASN A 409 -20.17 -1.96 0.29
N THR A 410 -19.54 -1.93 -0.88
CA THR A 410 -19.64 -3.04 -1.85
C THR A 410 -18.89 -4.26 -1.33
N LEU A 411 -19.50 -5.45 -1.42
CA LEU A 411 -18.88 -6.71 -0.99
C LEU A 411 -18.32 -6.68 0.46
N SER A 412 -18.93 -5.87 1.33
CA SER A 412 -18.40 -5.58 2.67
C SER A 412 -18.28 -6.80 3.59
N LYS A 413 -19.12 -7.83 3.41
CA LYS A 413 -19.11 -9.10 4.16
C LYS A 413 -18.90 -10.30 3.23
N ASN A 414 -18.17 -10.10 2.13
CA ASN A 414 -18.06 -11.12 1.11
C ASN A 414 -17.16 -12.30 1.52
N SER A 415 -17.62 -13.54 1.38
CA SER A 415 -16.77 -14.73 1.62
C SER A 415 -16.63 -15.67 0.42
N ALA A 416 -16.96 -15.18 -0.77
CA ALA A 416 -17.02 -15.99 -1.99
C ALA A 416 -16.27 -15.34 -3.16
N SER A 417 -15.77 -16.16 -4.09
CA SER A 417 -14.87 -15.70 -5.14
C SER A 417 -15.59 -15.25 -6.43
N ALA A 418 -14.85 -14.56 -7.30
CA ALA A 418 -15.29 -14.18 -8.65
C ALA A 418 -16.55 -13.30 -8.71
N ASN A 419 -16.77 -12.46 -7.70
CA ASN A 419 -17.91 -11.53 -7.66
C ASN A 419 -17.52 -10.13 -8.15
N THR A 420 -18.39 -9.49 -8.93
CA THR A 420 -18.27 -8.10 -9.36
C THR A 420 -19.39 -7.26 -8.74
N ALA A 421 -19.03 -6.20 -8.01
CA ALA A 421 -19.97 -5.27 -7.40
C ALA A 421 -19.60 -3.82 -7.70
N LEU A 422 -20.53 -3.03 -8.22
CA LEU A 422 -20.38 -1.59 -8.49
C LEU A 422 -21.60 -0.82 -7.97
N GLY A 423 -21.41 0.13 -7.05
CA GLY A 423 -22.49 1.00 -6.56
C GLY A 423 -22.53 1.13 -5.03
N TYR A 424 -23.68 1.51 -4.49
CA TYR A 424 -23.89 1.63 -3.04
C TYR A 424 -24.43 0.31 -2.50
N SER A 425 -23.68 -0.34 -1.61
CA SER A 425 -24.04 -1.60 -0.95
C SER A 425 -24.45 -2.71 -1.93
N ALA A 426 -23.91 -2.70 -3.16
CA ALA A 426 -24.05 -3.81 -4.09
C ALA A 426 -23.34 -5.05 -3.52
N LEU A 427 -24.03 -6.19 -3.50
CA LEU A 427 -23.55 -7.46 -2.93
C LEU A 427 -23.04 -7.38 -1.46
N ALA A 428 -23.49 -6.41 -0.67
CA ALA A 428 -22.86 -6.08 0.61
C ALA A 428 -22.88 -7.23 1.64
N ASN A 429 -23.91 -8.08 1.65
CA ASN A 429 -24.07 -9.19 2.59
C ASN A 429 -23.89 -10.58 1.93
N ASN A 430 -22.99 -10.71 0.96
CA ASN A 430 -22.73 -11.98 0.28
C ASN A 430 -21.82 -12.95 1.05
N THR A 431 -22.37 -13.81 1.90
CA THR A 431 -21.54 -14.69 2.74
C THR A 431 -21.08 -15.99 2.07
N SER A 432 -21.57 -16.37 0.88
CA SER A 432 -21.23 -17.69 0.30
C SER A 432 -21.38 -17.84 -1.22
N ALA A 433 -21.97 -16.88 -1.94
CA ALA A 433 -22.30 -17.06 -3.35
C ALA A 433 -21.21 -16.54 -4.29
N SER A 434 -20.80 -17.34 -5.27
CA SER A 434 -19.74 -16.99 -6.22
C SER A 434 -20.28 -16.55 -7.58
N SER A 435 -19.44 -15.92 -8.39
CA SER A 435 -19.73 -15.61 -9.79
C SER A 435 -20.96 -14.72 -10.01
N ASN A 436 -21.22 -13.77 -9.12
CA ASN A 436 -22.32 -12.81 -9.25
C ASN A 436 -21.84 -11.46 -9.77
N THR A 437 -22.67 -10.79 -10.57
CA THR A 437 -22.47 -9.42 -11.04
C THR A 437 -23.58 -8.53 -10.48
N ALA A 438 -23.24 -7.51 -9.71
CA ALA A 438 -24.17 -6.54 -9.17
C ALA A 438 -23.75 -5.10 -9.48
N VAL A 439 -24.59 -4.36 -10.18
CA VAL A 439 -24.33 -2.98 -10.55
C VAL A 439 -25.53 -2.11 -10.20
N GLY A 440 -25.39 -1.20 -9.24
CA GLY A 440 -26.45 -0.27 -8.82
C GLY A 440 -26.60 -0.14 -7.32
N TYR A 441 -27.56 0.69 -6.91
CA TYR A 441 -27.91 0.89 -5.50
C TYR A 441 -28.62 -0.37 -4.95
N LEU A 442 -28.02 -1.01 -3.95
CA LEU A 442 -28.52 -2.22 -3.27
C LEU A 442 -28.82 -3.42 -4.20
N ALA A 443 -28.17 -3.50 -5.36
CA ALA A 443 -28.27 -4.67 -6.23
C ALA A 443 -27.71 -5.92 -5.53
N LEU A 444 -28.46 -7.03 -5.52
CA LEU A 444 -28.09 -8.31 -4.88
C LEU A 444 -27.62 -8.19 -3.40
N ASN A 445 -28.15 -7.23 -2.64
CA ASN A 445 -27.66 -6.89 -1.30
C ASN A 445 -27.69 -8.06 -0.29
N ALA A 446 -28.63 -9.01 -0.39
CA ALA A 446 -28.88 -10.06 0.60
C ALA A 446 -28.39 -11.49 0.19
N ASN A 447 -27.52 -11.60 -0.82
CA ASN A 447 -27.17 -12.87 -1.48
C ASN A 447 -26.33 -13.85 -0.63
N ASN A 448 -26.92 -14.52 0.36
CA ASN A 448 -26.16 -15.14 1.47
C ASN A 448 -26.01 -16.68 1.43
N ALA A 449 -26.77 -17.42 0.64
CA ALA A 449 -26.67 -18.88 0.57
C ALA A 449 -25.62 -19.37 -0.46
N PRO A 450 -25.01 -20.55 -0.25
CA PRO A 450 -24.05 -21.13 -1.21
C PRO A 450 -24.65 -21.39 -2.60
N SER A 451 -25.95 -21.69 -2.66
CA SER A 451 -26.66 -21.93 -3.92
C SER A 451 -26.85 -20.67 -4.75
N ALA A 452 -26.70 -19.47 -4.18
CA ALA A 452 -27.13 -18.21 -4.77
C ALA A 452 -26.14 -17.64 -5.82
N SER A 453 -25.45 -18.51 -6.55
CA SER A 453 -24.36 -18.18 -7.47
C SER A 453 -24.84 -17.90 -8.90
N GLY A 454 -24.03 -17.18 -9.68
CA GLY A 454 -24.29 -16.97 -11.11
C GLY A 454 -25.37 -15.94 -11.45
N ASN A 455 -25.70 -15.03 -10.52
CA ASN A 455 -26.72 -14.00 -10.77
C ASN A 455 -26.12 -12.73 -11.39
N THR A 456 -26.83 -12.12 -12.33
CA THR A 456 -26.55 -10.80 -12.88
C THR A 456 -27.66 -9.84 -12.50
N ALA A 457 -27.34 -8.81 -11.71
CA ALA A 457 -28.28 -7.79 -11.26
C ALA A 457 -27.76 -6.39 -11.60
N ILE A 458 -28.40 -5.70 -12.53
CA ILE A 458 -28.01 -4.38 -13.00
C ILE A 458 -29.21 -3.45 -12.87
N GLY A 459 -29.12 -2.47 -11.98
CA GLY A 459 -30.17 -1.50 -11.69
C GLY A 459 -30.46 -1.35 -10.19
N THR A 460 -31.11 -0.26 -9.83
CA THR A 460 -31.47 0.05 -8.44
C THR A 460 -32.41 -1.01 -7.88
N TYR A 461 -32.03 -1.62 -6.76
CA TYR A 461 -32.73 -2.71 -6.08
C TYR A 461 -32.96 -3.99 -6.89
N SER A 462 -32.23 -4.19 -7.99
CA SER A 462 -32.32 -5.44 -8.75
C SER A 462 -31.87 -6.63 -7.90
N LEU A 463 -32.72 -7.67 -7.78
CA LEU A 463 -32.46 -8.88 -6.96
C LEU A 463 -32.11 -8.60 -5.49
N SER A 464 -32.53 -7.46 -4.91
CA SER A 464 -31.98 -6.98 -3.63
C SER A 464 -32.21 -7.93 -2.44
N THR A 465 -33.28 -8.74 -2.47
CA THR A 465 -33.63 -9.69 -1.39
C THR A 465 -33.30 -11.14 -1.71
N ASN A 466 -32.57 -11.42 -2.80
CA ASN A 466 -32.21 -12.80 -3.15
C ASN A 466 -31.34 -13.40 -2.04
N THR A 467 -31.74 -14.56 -1.51
CA THR A 467 -31.00 -15.27 -0.47
C THR A 467 -30.40 -16.57 -1.01
N ALA A 468 -31.11 -17.31 -1.87
CA ALA A 468 -30.70 -18.62 -2.37
C ALA A 468 -30.85 -18.84 -3.88
N GLY A 469 -31.53 -17.95 -4.60
CA GLY A 469 -31.79 -18.09 -6.03
C GLY A 469 -30.52 -17.97 -6.88
N SER A 470 -30.42 -18.75 -7.95
CA SER A 470 -29.23 -18.90 -8.78
C SER A 470 -29.51 -18.61 -10.25
N ASN A 471 -28.48 -18.22 -11.02
CA ASN A 471 -28.56 -18.09 -12.48
C ASN A 471 -29.68 -17.15 -12.96
N ASN A 472 -30.00 -16.10 -12.20
CA ASN A 472 -30.98 -15.10 -12.61
C ASN A 472 -30.30 -13.94 -13.36
N THR A 473 -30.94 -13.43 -14.40
CA THR A 473 -30.54 -12.20 -15.11
C THR A 473 -31.59 -11.13 -14.85
N ALA A 474 -31.22 -10.02 -14.20
CA ALA A 474 -32.12 -8.97 -13.76
C ALA A 474 -31.57 -7.58 -14.16
N LEU A 475 -32.08 -7.03 -15.26
CA LEU A 475 -31.63 -5.76 -15.83
C LEU A 475 -32.77 -4.73 -15.81
N GLY A 476 -32.69 -3.76 -14.91
CA GLY A 476 -33.70 -2.73 -14.68
C GLY A 476 -33.84 -2.36 -13.20
N GLY A 477 -34.51 -1.25 -12.93
CA GLY A 477 -34.87 -0.89 -11.55
C GLY A 477 -35.96 -1.83 -11.00
N GLU A 478 -35.79 -2.29 -9.77
CA GLU A 478 -36.74 -3.13 -9.04
C GLU A 478 -37.11 -4.44 -9.78
N THR A 479 -36.24 -4.96 -10.64
CA THR A 479 -36.39 -6.30 -11.24
C THR A 479 -36.11 -7.38 -10.23
N LEU A 480 -36.94 -8.44 -10.16
CA LEU A 480 -36.74 -9.54 -9.21
C LEU A 480 -36.57 -9.07 -7.75
N LEU A 481 -37.13 -7.91 -7.41
CA LEU A 481 -36.89 -7.19 -6.16
C LEU A 481 -37.10 -8.08 -4.93
N ASN A 482 -38.20 -8.83 -4.92
CA ASN A 482 -38.66 -9.68 -3.82
C ASN A 482 -38.38 -11.17 -4.08
N SER A 483 -37.51 -11.51 -5.05
CA SER A 483 -37.11 -12.91 -5.26
C SER A 483 -36.19 -13.36 -4.13
N LYS A 484 -36.51 -14.47 -3.46
CA LYS A 484 -35.66 -15.05 -2.40
C LYS A 484 -34.89 -16.29 -2.87
N THR A 485 -35.58 -17.21 -3.54
CA THR A 485 -35.06 -18.57 -3.87
C THR A 485 -35.20 -18.94 -5.35
N GLY A 486 -35.93 -18.15 -6.13
CA GLY A 486 -36.21 -18.42 -7.54
C GLY A 486 -34.93 -18.47 -8.37
N SER A 487 -34.81 -19.45 -9.28
CA SER A 487 -33.61 -19.65 -10.11
C SER A 487 -33.94 -19.62 -11.60
N ARG A 488 -32.93 -19.32 -12.43
CA ARG A 488 -33.04 -19.33 -13.91
C ARG A 488 -34.11 -18.39 -14.46
N ASN A 489 -34.34 -17.25 -13.80
CA ASN A 489 -35.26 -16.23 -14.29
C ASN A 489 -34.52 -15.16 -15.09
N THR A 490 -35.13 -14.68 -16.18
CA THR A 490 -34.67 -13.53 -16.96
C THR A 490 -35.68 -12.38 -16.83
N ALA A 491 -35.28 -11.26 -16.24
CA ALA A 491 -36.10 -10.08 -16.03
C ALA A 491 -35.41 -8.84 -16.65
N LEU A 492 -36.07 -8.21 -17.63
CA LEU A 492 -35.57 -7.02 -18.33
C LEU A 492 -36.64 -5.93 -18.36
N GLY A 493 -36.35 -4.76 -17.76
CA GLY A 493 -37.24 -3.61 -17.70
C GLY A 493 -37.65 -3.22 -16.28
N TYR A 494 -38.22 -2.02 -16.09
CA TYR A 494 -38.60 -1.56 -14.74
C TYR A 494 -39.71 -2.44 -14.14
N ARG A 495 -39.45 -2.99 -12.95
CA ARG A 495 -40.33 -3.92 -12.19
C ARG A 495 -40.73 -5.20 -12.94
N ALA A 496 -39.92 -5.64 -13.90
CA ALA A 496 -40.11 -6.98 -14.47
C ALA A 496 -39.88 -8.03 -13.37
N LEU A 497 -40.83 -8.96 -13.21
CA LEU A 497 -40.71 -10.08 -12.28
C LEU A 497 -40.53 -9.67 -10.79
N ASN A 498 -41.15 -8.57 -10.37
CA ASN A 498 -40.89 -7.96 -9.06
C ASN A 498 -41.21 -8.87 -7.85
N ALA A 499 -42.27 -9.69 -7.92
CA ALA A 499 -42.82 -10.43 -6.79
C ALA A 499 -42.62 -11.97 -6.83
N SER A 500 -41.43 -12.48 -7.17
CA SER A 500 -41.20 -13.94 -7.27
C SER A 500 -40.67 -14.62 -6.01
N ASP A 501 -41.50 -14.77 -4.99
CA ASP A 501 -41.20 -15.74 -3.94
C ASP A 501 -41.30 -17.17 -4.53
N ASN A 502 -40.16 -17.81 -4.79
CA ASN A 502 -39.99 -19.23 -5.20
C ASN A 502 -40.24 -19.63 -6.68
N GLY A 503 -40.59 -18.69 -7.57
CA GLY A 503 -40.77 -18.99 -9.00
C GLY A 503 -39.47 -19.16 -9.78
N SER A 504 -39.35 -20.20 -10.62
CA SER A 504 -38.15 -20.46 -11.44
C SER A 504 -38.45 -20.56 -12.94
N ASP A 505 -37.44 -20.41 -13.77
CA ASP A 505 -37.53 -20.62 -15.22
C ASP A 505 -38.53 -19.68 -15.93
N ASN A 506 -38.64 -18.43 -15.48
CA ASN A 506 -39.49 -17.41 -16.10
C ASN A 506 -38.68 -16.41 -16.93
N THR A 507 -39.25 -15.92 -18.03
CA THR A 507 -38.71 -14.83 -18.85
C THR A 507 -39.71 -13.67 -18.85
N ALA A 508 -39.34 -12.51 -18.32
CA ALA A 508 -40.13 -11.28 -18.34
C ALA A 508 -39.35 -10.13 -18.96
N VAL A 509 -39.82 -9.62 -20.09
CA VAL A 509 -39.19 -8.51 -20.83
C VAL A 509 -40.23 -7.44 -21.08
N GLY A 510 -40.10 -6.31 -20.39
CA GLY A 510 -41.01 -5.16 -20.48
C GLY A 510 -41.32 -4.56 -19.12
N ASN A 511 -41.82 -3.32 -19.13
CA ASN A 511 -42.25 -2.67 -17.89
C ASN A 511 -43.43 -3.41 -17.25
N ASN A 512 -43.29 -3.78 -15.98
CA ASN A 512 -44.28 -4.54 -15.20
C ASN A 512 -44.66 -5.91 -15.82
N ALA A 513 -43.81 -6.49 -16.68
CA ALA A 513 -44.02 -7.86 -17.15
C ALA A 513 -43.89 -8.83 -15.97
N LEU A 514 -44.86 -9.74 -15.80
CA LEU A 514 -44.89 -10.72 -14.70
C LEU A 514 -44.79 -10.10 -13.29
N LEU A 515 -45.41 -8.93 -13.07
CA LEU A 515 -45.21 -8.11 -11.87
C LEU A 515 -45.53 -8.83 -10.54
N THR A 516 -46.65 -9.55 -10.45
CA THR A 516 -47.17 -10.12 -9.19
C THR A 516 -46.88 -11.61 -9.00
N ALA A 517 -45.85 -12.15 -9.65
CA ALA A 517 -45.55 -13.58 -9.80
C ALA A 517 -45.13 -14.38 -8.54
N ALA A 518 -45.99 -14.46 -7.52
CA ALA A 518 -45.71 -15.05 -6.20
C ALA A 518 -45.69 -16.60 -6.17
N ALA A 519 -44.72 -17.21 -6.86
CA ALA A 519 -44.41 -18.65 -7.01
C ALA A 519 -44.72 -19.26 -8.39
N THR A 520 -44.79 -18.45 -9.43
CA THR A 520 -45.03 -18.95 -10.79
C THR A 520 -43.76 -19.49 -11.45
N SER A 521 -43.85 -20.55 -12.26
CA SER A 521 -42.70 -21.07 -13.02
C SER A 521 -43.02 -21.28 -14.50
N PHE A 522 -41.98 -21.33 -15.33
CA PHE A 522 -42.09 -21.64 -16.77
C PHE A 522 -42.92 -20.64 -17.60
N ASN A 523 -43.01 -19.37 -17.18
CA ASN A 523 -43.75 -18.35 -17.93
C ASN A 523 -42.84 -17.51 -18.84
N THR A 524 -43.36 -17.13 -20.00
CA THR A 524 -42.74 -16.15 -20.90
C THR A 524 -43.67 -14.94 -21.06
N ALA A 525 -43.23 -13.77 -20.63
CA ALA A 525 -43.94 -12.49 -20.73
C ALA A 525 -43.09 -11.48 -21.51
N LEU A 526 -43.42 -11.23 -22.77
CA LEU A 526 -42.74 -10.26 -23.63
C LEU A 526 -43.69 -9.12 -23.99
N GLY A 527 -43.50 -7.95 -23.36
CA GLY A 527 -44.32 -6.77 -23.55
C GLY A 527 -44.64 -6.07 -22.23
N SER A 528 -44.95 -4.78 -22.29
CA SER A 528 -45.35 -4.05 -21.09
C SER A 528 -46.69 -4.59 -20.57
N ASN A 529 -46.73 -4.88 -19.27
CA ASN A 529 -47.85 -5.49 -18.56
C ASN A 529 -48.28 -6.88 -19.09
N ALA A 530 -47.45 -7.59 -19.85
CA ALA A 530 -47.69 -8.99 -20.18
C ALA A 530 -47.68 -9.83 -18.89
N LEU A 531 -48.69 -10.67 -18.67
CA LEU A 531 -48.85 -11.50 -17.45
C LEU A 531 -48.75 -10.69 -16.14
N ARG A 532 -49.21 -9.43 -16.12
CA ARG A 532 -48.96 -8.52 -14.99
C ARG A 532 -49.56 -9.02 -13.66
N LEU A 533 -50.80 -9.50 -13.69
CA LEU A 533 -51.54 -10.00 -12.53
C LEU A 533 -51.64 -11.53 -12.62
N HIS A 534 -50.51 -12.23 -12.44
CA HIS A 534 -50.40 -13.70 -12.48
C HIS A 534 -49.55 -14.21 -11.30
N ALA A 535 -50.16 -14.40 -10.14
CA ALA A 535 -49.50 -14.79 -8.89
C ALA A 535 -49.15 -16.28 -8.79
N THR A 536 -49.96 -17.17 -9.38
CA THR A 536 -49.83 -18.64 -9.22
C THR A 536 -49.80 -19.43 -10.54
N GLY A 537 -50.13 -18.80 -11.67
CA GLY A 537 -50.20 -19.45 -12.98
C GLY A 537 -48.81 -19.79 -13.56
N SER A 538 -48.64 -21.00 -14.08
CA SER A 538 -47.37 -21.52 -14.61
C SER A 538 -47.52 -22.01 -16.06
N SER A 539 -46.40 -22.07 -16.78
CA SER A 539 -46.33 -22.57 -18.16
C SER A 539 -47.15 -21.75 -19.17
N ASN A 540 -47.22 -20.42 -19.00
CA ASN A 540 -47.91 -19.52 -19.91
C ASN A 540 -46.96 -18.75 -20.83
N THR A 541 -47.41 -18.42 -22.04
CA THR A 541 -46.70 -17.55 -22.98
C THR A 541 -47.57 -16.35 -23.33
N ALA A 542 -47.12 -15.14 -22.99
CA ALA A 542 -47.78 -13.89 -23.31
C ALA A 542 -46.82 -12.96 -24.07
N VAL A 543 -47.16 -12.61 -25.31
CA VAL A 543 -46.36 -11.74 -26.17
C VAL A 543 -47.23 -10.60 -26.68
N GLY A 544 -46.96 -9.38 -26.23
CA GLY A 544 -47.71 -8.18 -26.59
C GLY A 544 -48.00 -7.27 -25.41
N TYR A 545 -48.34 -6.02 -25.69
CA TYR A 545 -48.81 -5.09 -24.66
C TYR A 545 -50.12 -5.61 -24.05
N ASN A 546 -50.16 -5.72 -22.72
CA ASN A 546 -51.27 -6.28 -21.93
C ASN A 546 -51.70 -7.72 -22.32
N ALA A 547 -50.84 -8.51 -22.98
CA ALA A 547 -51.17 -9.91 -23.24
C ALA A 547 -51.34 -10.69 -21.92
N MET A 548 -52.47 -11.38 -21.72
CA MET A 548 -52.83 -12.05 -20.47
C MET A 548 -52.66 -11.18 -19.21
N ARG A 549 -53.05 -9.91 -19.29
CA ARG A 549 -52.84 -8.96 -18.19
C ARG A 549 -53.62 -9.34 -16.93
N ASN A 550 -54.81 -9.91 -17.09
CA ASN A 550 -55.80 -10.10 -16.03
C ASN A 550 -55.92 -11.58 -15.64
N PHE A 551 -56.40 -11.82 -14.41
CA PHE A 551 -56.76 -13.11 -13.80
C PHE A 551 -55.60 -14.04 -13.44
N ASP A 552 -55.51 -14.38 -12.15
CA ASP A 552 -54.63 -15.42 -11.62
C ASP A 552 -55.18 -16.83 -11.91
N ASN A 553 -54.31 -17.85 -11.84
CA ASN A 553 -54.62 -19.30 -11.86
C ASN A 553 -54.78 -19.95 -13.24
N ASN A 554 -54.32 -19.28 -14.30
CA ASN A 554 -54.28 -19.84 -15.66
C ASN A 554 -52.97 -20.59 -15.88
N ASN A 555 -53.05 -21.84 -16.38
CA ASN A 555 -51.88 -22.68 -16.67
C ASN A 555 -51.91 -23.16 -18.14
N PHE A 556 -50.74 -23.30 -18.77
CA PHE A 556 -50.62 -23.85 -20.13
C PHE A 556 -51.36 -23.03 -21.19
N ASN A 557 -51.32 -21.70 -21.09
CA ASN A 557 -52.01 -20.83 -22.03
C ASN A 557 -51.04 -19.99 -22.86
N THR A 558 -51.48 -19.63 -24.06
CA THR A 558 -50.72 -18.79 -24.99
C THR A 558 -51.56 -17.59 -25.40
N ALA A 559 -51.02 -16.38 -25.28
CA ALA A 559 -51.61 -15.16 -25.81
C ALA A 559 -50.57 -14.34 -26.58
N ILE A 560 -50.82 -14.12 -27.86
CA ILE A 560 -49.90 -13.39 -28.75
C ILE A 560 -50.68 -12.28 -29.45
N GLY A 561 -50.39 -11.02 -29.09
CA GLY A 561 -51.03 -9.84 -29.68
C GLY A 561 -51.27 -8.71 -28.66
N TYR A 562 -51.52 -7.50 -29.18
CA TYR A 562 -51.98 -6.37 -28.37
C TYR A 562 -53.32 -6.71 -27.71
N ASN A 563 -53.41 -6.64 -26.38
CA ASN A 563 -54.59 -7.02 -25.59
C ASN A 563 -55.13 -8.43 -25.89
N ALA A 564 -54.29 -9.38 -26.34
CA ALA A 564 -54.71 -10.78 -26.45
C ALA A 564 -54.88 -11.36 -25.04
N ASP A 565 -55.98 -12.03 -24.76
CA ASP A 565 -56.31 -12.48 -23.40
C ASP A 565 -56.97 -13.85 -23.35
N VAL A 566 -56.77 -14.50 -22.21
CA VAL A 566 -57.46 -15.73 -21.80
C VAL A 566 -58.36 -15.31 -20.65
N ASN A 567 -59.53 -14.81 -21.01
CA ASN A 567 -60.33 -13.87 -20.23
C ASN A 567 -61.19 -14.53 -19.13
N GLN A 568 -60.63 -15.50 -18.43
CA GLN A 568 -61.25 -16.14 -17.28
C GLN A 568 -60.18 -16.86 -16.46
N ALA A 569 -60.33 -16.89 -15.14
CA ALA A 569 -59.47 -17.68 -14.26
C ALA A 569 -59.74 -19.19 -14.43
N GLY A 570 -58.68 -19.99 -14.36
CA GLY A 570 -58.75 -21.47 -14.42
C GLY A 570 -58.82 -22.04 -15.84
N LEU A 571 -58.67 -21.21 -16.88
CA LEU A 571 -58.56 -21.72 -18.24
C LEU A 571 -57.20 -22.39 -18.43
N THR A 572 -57.21 -23.49 -19.18
CA THR A 572 -56.03 -24.28 -19.50
C THR A 572 -56.03 -24.69 -20.97
N ASN A 573 -54.84 -24.81 -21.56
CA ASN A 573 -54.70 -25.16 -22.97
C ASN A 573 -55.51 -24.22 -23.89
N ALA A 574 -55.58 -22.94 -23.53
CA ALA A 574 -56.23 -21.88 -24.30
C ALA A 574 -55.19 -21.07 -25.07
N THR A 575 -55.44 -20.83 -26.35
CA THR A 575 -54.53 -20.07 -27.23
C THR A 575 -55.23 -18.90 -27.90
N ALA A 576 -54.89 -17.66 -27.54
CA ALA A 576 -55.36 -16.43 -28.16
C ALA A 576 -54.27 -15.84 -29.07
N ILE A 577 -54.50 -15.75 -30.38
CA ILE A 577 -53.53 -15.16 -31.31
C ILE A 577 -54.21 -14.07 -32.12
N GLY A 578 -53.71 -12.83 -32.01
CA GLY A 578 -54.20 -11.66 -32.73
C GLY A 578 -54.54 -10.48 -31.81
N ASN A 579 -54.63 -9.29 -32.41
CA ASN A 579 -55.04 -8.07 -31.71
C ASN A 579 -56.44 -8.23 -31.08
N GLY A 580 -56.53 -8.17 -29.75
CA GLY A 580 -57.79 -8.33 -29.02
C GLY A 580 -58.42 -9.73 -29.15
N ALA A 581 -57.63 -10.76 -29.48
CA ALA A 581 -58.12 -12.14 -29.45
C ALA A 581 -58.43 -12.53 -28.00
N ILE A 582 -59.64 -13.03 -27.74
CA ILE A 582 -60.10 -13.43 -26.40
C ILE A 582 -60.56 -14.87 -26.44
N VAL A 583 -59.92 -15.73 -25.64
CA VAL A 583 -60.38 -17.10 -25.39
C VAL A 583 -61.18 -17.15 -24.09
N THR A 584 -62.31 -17.87 -24.11
CA THR A 584 -63.23 -18.01 -22.96
C THR A 584 -63.43 -19.46 -22.50
N ALA A 585 -62.72 -20.43 -23.07
CA ALA A 585 -62.84 -21.84 -22.71
C ALA A 585 -61.52 -22.61 -22.83
N SER A 586 -61.31 -23.60 -21.96
CA SER A 586 -60.14 -24.48 -22.01
C SER A 586 -60.13 -25.34 -23.28
N ASN A 587 -58.94 -25.73 -23.74
CA ASN A 587 -58.74 -26.55 -24.94
C ASN A 587 -59.28 -25.90 -26.23
N THR A 588 -59.26 -24.57 -26.29
CA THR A 588 -59.72 -23.83 -27.47
C THR A 588 -58.67 -22.85 -27.98
N ILE A 589 -58.75 -22.56 -29.28
CA ILE A 589 -57.88 -21.60 -29.94
C ILE A 589 -58.76 -20.51 -30.56
N GLN A 590 -58.44 -19.25 -30.26
CA GLN A 590 -59.04 -18.07 -30.89
C GLN A 590 -57.98 -17.42 -31.79
N LEU A 591 -58.24 -17.37 -33.10
CA LEU A 591 -57.41 -16.69 -34.09
C LEU A 591 -58.10 -15.40 -34.52
N GLY A 592 -57.66 -14.26 -33.98
CA GLY A 592 -58.23 -12.94 -34.23
C GLY A 592 -59.36 -12.55 -33.27
N ASN A 593 -59.80 -11.30 -33.37
CA ASN A 593 -60.96 -10.78 -32.64
C ASN A 593 -62.25 -10.93 -33.47
N SER A 594 -63.37 -10.42 -32.96
CA SER A 594 -64.68 -10.47 -33.65
C SER A 594 -64.73 -9.76 -35.01
N SER A 595 -63.75 -8.92 -35.34
CA SER A 595 -63.65 -8.26 -36.64
C SER A 595 -62.93 -9.12 -37.68
N VAL A 596 -62.24 -10.18 -37.27
CA VAL A 596 -61.58 -11.12 -38.20
C VAL A 596 -62.65 -12.03 -38.80
N SER A 597 -63.00 -11.79 -40.07
CA SER A 597 -64.05 -12.54 -40.77
C SER A 597 -63.55 -13.80 -41.48
N GLN A 598 -62.24 -13.94 -41.68
CA GLN A 598 -61.64 -15.05 -42.42
C GLN A 598 -60.25 -15.38 -41.86
N VAL A 599 -59.97 -16.67 -41.67
CA VAL A 599 -58.63 -17.22 -41.42
C VAL A 599 -58.20 -17.92 -42.71
N VAL A 600 -57.16 -17.40 -43.38
CA VAL A 600 -56.67 -17.95 -44.65
C VAL A 600 -55.47 -18.85 -44.38
N THR A 601 -55.59 -20.15 -44.68
CA THR A 601 -54.50 -21.13 -44.54
C THR A 601 -53.96 -21.58 -45.91
N ALA A 602 -52.72 -22.08 -45.95
CA ALA A 602 -52.11 -22.60 -47.17
C ALA A 602 -52.48 -24.04 -47.50
N GLY A 603 -52.85 -24.83 -46.47
CA GLY A 603 -53.33 -26.21 -46.59
C GLY A 603 -54.49 -26.49 -45.62
N ASP A 604 -54.78 -27.78 -45.43
CA ASP A 604 -55.92 -28.23 -44.64
C ASP A 604 -55.75 -27.96 -43.14
N VAL A 605 -56.82 -27.47 -42.51
CA VAL A 605 -56.98 -27.52 -41.05
C VAL A 605 -57.73 -28.80 -40.71
N VAL A 606 -57.00 -29.85 -40.33
CA VAL A 606 -57.60 -31.13 -39.94
C VAL A 606 -58.20 -31.01 -38.53
N SER A 607 -59.50 -30.69 -38.43
CA SER A 607 -60.22 -30.72 -37.15
C SER A 607 -60.95 -32.07 -36.97
N LYS A 608 -60.70 -32.77 -35.86
CA LYS A 608 -61.55 -33.91 -35.44
C LYS A 608 -62.89 -33.35 -34.94
N GLY A 609 -63.87 -33.28 -35.83
CA GLY A 609 -65.22 -32.78 -35.53
C GLY A 609 -65.30 -31.25 -35.64
N SER A 610 -65.68 -30.76 -36.80
CA SER A 610 -66.01 -29.36 -36.99
C SER A 610 -67.34 -29.05 -36.29
N THR A 611 -67.30 -28.69 -35.00
CA THR A 611 -68.47 -28.19 -34.29
C THR A 611 -68.73 -26.75 -34.73
N LEU A 612 -69.60 -26.57 -35.72
CA LEU A 612 -70.06 -25.24 -36.13
C LEU A 612 -71.09 -24.72 -35.12
N ILE A 613 -70.93 -23.49 -34.64
CA ILE A 613 -71.92 -22.82 -33.78
C ILE A 613 -73.20 -22.64 -34.61
N SER A 614 -74.26 -23.36 -34.24
CA SER A 614 -75.51 -23.48 -35.01
C SER A 614 -76.76 -23.19 -34.14
N ASP A 615 -76.57 -22.54 -32.98
CA ASP A 615 -77.65 -22.19 -32.04
C ASP A 615 -78.65 -21.21 -32.68
N ARG A 616 -79.95 -21.49 -32.51
CA ARG A 616 -81.06 -20.70 -33.09
C ARG A 616 -81.00 -19.22 -32.68
N ARG A 617 -80.49 -18.90 -31.49
CA ARG A 617 -80.43 -17.51 -30.96
C ARG A 617 -79.56 -16.59 -31.80
N PHE A 618 -78.61 -17.12 -32.56
CA PHE A 618 -77.69 -16.36 -33.39
C PHE A 618 -78.04 -16.41 -34.89
N LYS A 619 -79.27 -16.84 -35.24
CA LYS A 619 -79.76 -16.94 -36.62
C LYS A 619 -81.01 -16.08 -36.81
N SER A 620 -81.04 -15.28 -37.87
CA SER A 620 -82.22 -14.52 -38.29
C SER A 620 -82.64 -14.93 -39.70
N GLN A 621 -83.90 -14.68 -40.07
CA GLN A 621 -84.45 -14.98 -41.41
C GLN A 621 -84.28 -16.44 -41.87
N ILE A 622 -84.54 -17.41 -40.98
CA ILE A 622 -84.46 -18.85 -41.29
C ILE A 622 -85.52 -19.24 -42.33
N ARG A 623 -85.10 -19.73 -43.50
CA ARG A 623 -85.95 -20.17 -44.62
C ARG A 623 -85.69 -21.65 -44.96
N THR A 624 -86.63 -22.30 -45.65
CA THR A 624 -86.57 -23.72 -46.06
C THR A 624 -86.32 -23.90 -47.57
N ASP A 625 -85.80 -22.88 -48.24
CA ASP A 625 -85.62 -22.75 -49.70
C ASP A 625 -84.29 -23.33 -50.23
N VAL A 626 -83.65 -24.21 -49.46
CA VAL A 626 -82.45 -24.96 -49.88
C VAL A 626 -82.76 -25.73 -51.17
N LYS A 627 -81.90 -25.61 -52.19
CA LYS A 627 -82.02 -26.40 -53.43
C LYS A 627 -81.35 -27.76 -53.24
N GLY A 628 -82.11 -28.84 -53.43
CA GLY A 628 -81.63 -30.21 -53.31
C GLY A 628 -81.23 -30.83 -54.65
N LEU A 629 -82.09 -31.72 -55.15
CA LEU A 629 -81.82 -32.65 -56.25
C LEU A 629 -81.40 -31.94 -57.53
N ASN A 630 -82.13 -30.88 -57.93
CA ASN A 630 -81.78 -30.12 -59.14
C ASN A 630 -80.40 -29.44 -59.05
N PHE A 631 -79.99 -29.00 -57.86
CA PHE A 631 -78.66 -28.43 -57.67
C PHE A 631 -77.59 -29.52 -57.71
N ILE A 632 -77.79 -30.62 -56.98
CA ILE A 632 -76.85 -31.75 -56.94
C ILE A 632 -76.65 -32.37 -58.34
N MET A 633 -77.71 -32.51 -59.13
CA MET A 633 -77.65 -33.04 -60.50
C MET A 633 -76.95 -32.11 -61.49
N ALA A 634 -76.83 -30.81 -61.18
CA ALA A 634 -76.08 -29.85 -61.98
C ALA A 634 -74.57 -29.85 -61.67
N LEU A 635 -74.14 -30.50 -60.59
CA LEU A 635 -72.72 -30.59 -60.22
C LEU A 635 -71.98 -31.60 -61.09
N GLN A 636 -70.73 -31.29 -61.43
CA GLN A 636 -69.85 -32.15 -62.22
C GLN A 636 -68.65 -32.62 -61.38
N PRO A 637 -68.67 -33.83 -60.82
CA PRO A 637 -67.49 -34.41 -60.18
C PRO A 637 -66.39 -34.65 -61.21
N VAL A 638 -65.15 -34.28 -60.87
CA VAL A 638 -63.98 -34.44 -61.72
C VAL A 638 -62.79 -34.99 -60.94
N THR A 639 -61.85 -35.60 -61.66
CA THR A 639 -60.53 -35.96 -61.14
C THR A 639 -59.50 -35.10 -61.84
N TYR A 640 -58.58 -34.49 -61.09
CA TYR A 640 -57.54 -33.61 -61.61
C TYR A 640 -56.21 -33.83 -60.90
N LEU A 641 -55.13 -33.36 -61.52
CA LEU A 641 -53.79 -33.31 -60.93
C LEU A 641 -53.59 -31.91 -60.33
N PHE A 642 -53.26 -31.83 -59.05
CA PHE A 642 -53.11 -30.56 -58.33
C PHE A 642 -51.64 -30.13 -58.25
N ASP A 643 -51.36 -28.93 -58.75
CA ASP A 643 -50.03 -28.34 -58.76
C ASP A 643 -49.81 -27.46 -57.53
N ASN A 644 -49.24 -28.06 -56.48
CA ASN A 644 -48.94 -27.39 -55.22
C ASN A 644 -47.89 -26.27 -55.39
N GLN A 645 -46.94 -26.41 -56.34
CA GLN A 645 -45.85 -25.44 -56.54
C GLN A 645 -46.34 -24.20 -57.27
N LYS A 646 -47.15 -24.36 -58.31
CA LYS A 646 -47.80 -23.25 -59.03
C LYS A 646 -48.71 -22.44 -58.11
N LEU A 647 -49.39 -23.09 -57.17
CA LEU A 647 -50.15 -22.39 -56.14
C LEU A 647 -49.24 -21.59 -55.21
N ALA A 648 -48.11 -22.16 -54.77
CA ALA A 648 -47.16 -21.46 -53.89
C ALA A 648 -46.55 -20.23 -54.57
N ASP A 649 -46.09 -20.36 -55.81
CA ASP A 649 -45.49 -19.26 -56.57
C ASP A 649 -46.50 -18.13 -56.84
N TYR A 650 -47.77 -18.46 -57.05
CA TYR A 650 -48.84 -17.47 -57.17
C TYR A 650 -49.06 -16.71 -55.84
N ARG A 651 -49.08 -17.43 -54.71
CA ARG A 651 -49.28 -16.80 -53.38
C ARG A 651 -48.08 -15.97 -52.93
N ASP A 652 -46.87 -16.34 -53.35
CA ASP A 652 -45.65 -15.57 -53.15
C ASP A 652 -45.55 -14.35 -54.08
N GLY A 653 -46.53 -14.14 -54.97
CA GLY A 653 -46.58 -13.01 -55.90
C GLY A 653 -45.62 -13.13 -57.09
N LYS A 654 -45.06 -14.32 -57.35
CA LYS A 654 -44.15 -14.58 -58.48
C LYS A 654 -44.88 -14.73 -59.81
N ILE A 655 -46.20 -14.95 -59.79
CA ILE A 655 -47.05 -15.14 -60.96
C ILE A 655 -48.25 -14.20 -60.84
N LYS A 656 -48.58 -13.46 -61.90
CA LYS A 656 -49.81 -12.66 -61.95
C LYS A 656 -51.00 -13.51 -62.42
N THR A 657 -52.22 -13.11 -62.05
CA THR A 657 -53.45 -13.82 -62.43
C THR A 657 -53.61 -13.99 -63.94
N SER A 658 -53.18 -13.00 -64.73
CA SER A 658 -53.19 -13.05 -66.20
C SER A 658 -52.26 -14.11 -66.80
N GLU A 659 -51.27 -14.57 -66.04
CA GLU A 659 -50.20 -15.48 -66.49
C GLU A 659 -50.45 -16.92 -66.02
N LEU A 660 -51.48 -17.15 -65.20
CA LEU A 660 -51.73 -18.44 -64.54
C LEU A 660 -51.91 -19.59 -65.55
N ASN A 661 -52.58 -19.35 -66.68
CA ASN A 661 -52.87 -20.39 -67.66
C ASN A 661 -51.66 -20.78 -68.51
N SER A 662 -50.69 -19.87 -68.68
CA SER A 662 -49.47 -20.07 -69.46
C SER A 662 -48.23 -20.36 -68.62
N TYR A 663 -48.31 -20.22 -67.29
CA TYR A 663 -47.18 -20.43 -66.40
C TYR A 663 -46.76 -21.90 -66.34
N VAL A 664 -45.49 -22.14 -66.65
CA VAL A 664 -44.75 -23.38 -66.46
C VAL A 664 -43.63 -23.11 -65.46
N SER A 665 -43.60 -23.85 -64.35
CA SER A 665 -42.53 -23.78 -63.35
C SER A 665 -41.16 -24.08 -64.00
N GLN A 666 -40.11 -23.32 -63.67
CA GLN A 666 -38.76 -23.54 -64.20
C GLN A 666 -38.13 -24.87 -63.75
N THR A 667 -38.60 -25.45 -62.65
CA THR A 667 -38.40 -26.86 -62.33
C THR A 667 -39.43 -27.69 -63.10
N SER A 668 -38.98 -28.32 -64.19
CA SER A 668 -39.79 -29.22 -65.02
C SER A 668 -40.22 -30.44 -64.20
N TYR A 669 -41.45 -30.47 -63.68
CA TYR A 669 -41.98 -31.62 -62.97
C TYR A 669 -42.50 -32.67 -63.95
N LYS A 670 -42.32 -33.95 -63.61
CA LYS A 670 -42.99 -35.05 -64.32
C LYS A 670 -44.42 -35.14 -63.79
N GLU A 671 -45.35 -35.61 -64.63
CA GLU A 671 -46.76 -35.80 -64.25
C GLU A 671 -46.95 -36.71 -63.01
N GLU A 672 -45.92 -37.49 -62.70
CA GLU A 672 -45.78 -38.38 -61.53
C GLU A 672 -45.70 -37.62 -60.18
N ASP A 673 -45.26 -36.36 -60.17
CA ASP A 673 -45.07 -35.54 -58.96
C ASP A 673 -46.32 -34.74 -58.55
N LEU A 674 -47.35 -34.71 -59.40
CA LEU A 674 -48.59 -33.98 -59.14
C LEU A 674 -49.55 -34.84 -58.32
N GLU A 675 -50.24 -34.20 -57.38
CA GLU A 675 -51.17 -34.91 -56.50
C GLU A 675 -52.51 -35.14 -57.22
N ARG A 676 -52.86 -36.39 -57.49
CA ARG A 676 -54.18 -36.73 -58.04
C ARG A 676 -55.26 -36.55 -56.98
N ARG A 677 -56.22 -35.66 -57.26
CA ARG A 677 -57.36 -35.36 -56.39
C ARG A 677 -58.68 -35.55 -57.14
N THR A 678 -59.72 -35.91 -56.40
CA THR A 678 -61.10 -36.00 -56.89
C THR A 678 -61.95 -34.97 -56.17
N GLY A 679 -62.79 -34.25 -56.90
CA GLY A 679 -63.58 -33.17 -56.32
C GLY A 679 -64.39 -32.38 -57.34
N PHE A 680 -64.66 -31.12 -57.03
CA PHE A 680 -65.34 -30.18 -57.92
C PHE A 680 -64.42 -28.99 -58.26
N ILE A 681 -64.62 -28.39 -59.43
CA ILE A 681 -64.00 -27.10 -59.79
C ILE A 681 -64.89 -25.97 -59.26
N ALA A 682 -64.32 -25.09 -58.44
CA ALA A 682 -65.06 -24.04 -57.74
C ALA A 682 -65.90 -23.15 -58.66
N GLN A 683 -65.36 -22.76 -59.81
CA GLN A 683 -66.02 -21.95 -60.81
C GLN A 683 -67.24 -22.66 -61.42
N GLN A 684 -67.16 -23.98 -61.62
CA GLN A 684 -68.28 -24.79 -62.13
C GLN A 684 -69.39 -24.92 -61.09
N VAL A 685 -69.04 -25.06 -59.81
CA VAL A 685 -70.02 -25.06 -58.72
C VAL A 685 -70.72 -23.70 -58.63
N GLU A 686 -69.99 -22.59 -58.77
CA GLU A 686 -70.58 -21.25 -58.83
C GLU A 686 -71.59 -21.14 -59.98
N GLN A 687 -71.25 -21.65 -61.16
CA GLN A 687 -72.11 -21.65 -62.32
C GLN A 687 -73.36 -22.54 -62.13
N ALA A 688 -73.20 -23.74 -61.58
CA ALA A 688 -74.31 -24.64 -61.27
C ALA A 688 -75.26 -24.01 -60.25
N ALA A 689 -74.73 -23.35 -59.21
CA ALA A 689 -75.54 -22.63 -58.22
C ALA A 689 -76.33 -21.48 -58.87
N LYS A 690 -75.71 -20.69 -59.76
CA LYS A 690 -76.40 -19.65 -60.54
C LYS A 690 -77.51 -20.19 -61.43
N GLN A 691 -77.29 -21.34 -62.09
CA GLN A 691 -78.27 -21.95 -63.01
C GLN A 691 -79.58 -22.32 -62.32
N VAL A 692 -79.52 -22.79 -61.08
CA VAL A 692 -80.71 -23.17 -60.29
C VAL A 692 -81.21 -22.05 -59.37
N GLY A 693 -80.65 -20.84 -59.51
CA GLY A 693 -80.98 -19.69 -58.68
C GLY A 693 -80.68 -19.89 -57.19
N TYR A 694 -79.61 -20.61 -56.86
CA TYR A 694 -79.20 -20.90 -55.49
C TYR A 694 -78.03 -20.04 -55.06
N ALA A 695 -78.21 -19.25 -54.01
CA ALA A 695 -77.13 -18.49 -53.37
C ALA A 695 -76.31 -19.42 -52.46
N PHE A 696 -75.54 -20.33 -53.07
CA PHE A 696 -74.77 -21.34 -52.34
C PHE A 696 -73.52 -20.72 -51.69
N ASP A 697 -73.43 -20.80 -50.37
CA ASP A 697 -72.35 -20.26 -49.55
C ASP A 697 -71.09 -21.15 -49.52
N GLY A 698 -71.14 -22.32 -50.16
CA GLY A 698 -70.01 -23.23 -50.28
C GLY A 698 -68.92 -22.82 -51.27
N VAL A 699 -69.17 -21.83 -52.13
CA VAL A 699 -68.17 -21.31 -53.08
C VAL A 699 -67.75 -19.92 -52.65
N ARG A 700 -66.44 -19.72 -52.44
CA ARG A 700 -65.87 -18.39 -52.29
C ARG A 700 -65.30 -17.92 -53.61
N VAL A 701 -65.86 -16.83 -54.11
CA VAL A 701 -65.35 -16.08 -55.25
C VAL A 701 -64.19 -15.15 -54.81
N PRO A 702 -63.12 -15.01 -55.61
CA PRO A 702 -62.05 -14.06 -55.38
C PRO A 702 -62.58 -12.62 -55.26
N LYS A 703 -62.11 -11.87 -54.25
CA LYS A 703 -62.48 -10.44 -54.07
C LYS A 703 -61.52 -9.46 -54.75
N ASN A 704 -60.33 -9.91 -55.12
CA ASN A 704 -59.32 -9.14 -55.84
C ASN A 704 -58.40 -10.09 -56.61
N GLU A 705 -57.45 -9.52 -57.36
CA GLU A 705 -56.55 -10.27 -58.24
C GLU A 705 -55.64 -11.26 -57.50
N ASN A 706 -55.35 -11.07 -56.21
CA ASN A 706 -54.50 -11.98 -55.43
C ASN A 706 -55.30 -13.04 -54.65
N ASP A 707 -56.62 -13.01 -54.72
CA ASP A 707 -57.51 -13.96 -54.04
C ASP A 707 -57.78 -15.17 -54.95
N ILE A 708 -58.11 -16.32 -54.36
CA ILE A 708 -58.35 -17.58 -55.09
C ILE A 708 -59.74 -18.11 -54.82
N TYR A 709 -60.28 -18.82 -55.81
CA TYR A 709 -61.50 -19.59 -55.64
C TYR A 709 -61.26 -20.70 -54.63
N THR A 710 -62.18 -20.87 -53.67
CA THR A 710 -62.12 -21.97 -52.71
C THR A 710 -63.49 -22.61 -52.54
N LEU A 711 -63.53 -23.92 -52.29
CA LEU A 711 -64.73 -24.69 -52.01
C LEU A 711 -64.75 -25.19 -50.57
N SER A 712 -65.94 -25.17 -49.96
CA SER A 712 -66.21 -25.85 -48.70
C SER A 712 -67.00 -27.13 -48.96
N TYR A 713 -66.37 -28.30 -48.84
CA TYR A 713 -67.06 -29.58 -49.08
C TYR A 713 -68.17 -29.88 -48.05
N SER A 714 -68.04 -29.36 -46.83
CA SER A 714 -69.02 -29.59 -45.76
C SER A 714 -70.36 -28.90 -46.02
N THR A 715 -70.41 -27.82 -46.78
CA THR A 715 -71.66 -27.10 -47.08
C THR A 715 -72.52 -27.85 -48.10
N PHE A 716 -71.96 -28.77 -48.89
CA PHE A 716 -72.72 -29.62 -49.81
C PHE A 716 -73.60 -30.65 -49.07
N VAL A 717 -73.33 -30.93 -47.79
CA VAL A 717 -74.11 -31.88 -47.00
C VAL A 717 -75.58 -31.45 -46.92
N VAL A 718 -75.85 -30.15 -46.75
CA VAL A 718 -77.23 -29.65 -46.60
C VAL A 718 -78.04 -29.79 -47.90
N PRO A 719 -77.52 -29.38 -49.09
CA PRO A 719 -78.16 -29.72 -50.36
C PRO A 719 -78.28 -31.22 -50.64
N LEU A 720 -77.29 -32.03 -50.27
CA LEU A 720 -77.38 -33.50 -50.42
C LEU A 720 -78.51 -34.09 -49.58
N VAL A 721 -78.67 -33.66 -48.32
CA VAL A 721 -79.80 -34.05 -47.48
C VAL A 721 -81.13 -33.65 -48.12
N LYS A 722 -81.22 -32.43 -48.65
CA LYS A 722 -82.43 -31.95 -49.32
C LYS A 722 -82.72 -32.77 -50.59
N ALA A 723 -81.69 -33.11 -51.37
CA ALA A 723 -81.82 -33.96 -52.55
C ALA A 723 -82.34 -35.36 -52.20
N VAL A 724 -81.84 -35.96 -51.12
CA VAL A 724 -82.30 -37.27 -50.64
C VAL A 724 -83.76 -37.19 -50.16
N GLN A 725 -84.16 -36.11 -49.46
CA GLN A 725 -85.56 -35.91 -49.07
C GLN A 725 -86.50 -35.78 -50.29
N GLU A 726 -86.08 -35.01 -51.29
CA GLU A 726 -86.84 -34.84 -52.54
C GLU A 726 -86.95 -36.17 -53.30
N GLN A 727 -85.85 -36.93 -53.40
CA GLN A 727 -85.83 -38.24 -54.03
C GLN A 727 -86.68 -39.28 -53.28
N GLN A 728 -86.65 -39.28 -51.94
CA GLN A 728 -87.49 -40.16 -51.13
C GLN A 728 -88.98 -39.89 -51.34
N THR A 729 -89.37 -38.61 -51.44
CA THR A 729 -90.75 -38.21 -51.76
C THR A 729 -91.18 -38.75 -53.13
N GLU A 730 -90.28 -38.71 -54.12
CA GLU A 730 -90.56 -39.26 -55.45
C GLU A 730 -90.69 -40.79 -55.43
N ILE A 731 -89.82 -41.48 -54.67
CA ILE A 731 -89.89 -42.94 -54.47
C ILE A 731 -91.22 -43.35 -53.83
N GLU A 732 -91.65 -42.67 -52.78
CA GLU A 732 -92.94 -42.96 -52.12
C GLU A 732 -94.13 -42.75 -53.07
N SER A 733 -94.10 -41.67 -53.86
CA SER A 733 -95.12 -41.42 -54.89
C SER A 733 -95.14 -42.51 -55.97
N LEU A 734 -93.97 -42.98 -56.39
CA LEU A 734 -93.85 -44.07 -57.35
C LEU A 734 -94.34 -45.41 -56.78
N GLN A 735 -94.05 -45.71 -55.51
CA GLN A 735 -94.55 -46.90 -54.81
C GLN A 735 -96.07 -46.90 -54.67
N GLU A 736 -96.68 -45.75 -54.35
CA GLU A 736 -98.14 -45.63 -54.24
C GLU A 736 -98.83 -45.78 -55.61
N LYS A 737 -98.25 -45.19 -56.67
CA LYS A 737 -98.71 -45.42 -58.05
C LYS A 737 -98.59 -46.89 -58.45
N LEU A 738 -97.51 -47.56 -58.07
CA LEU A 738 -97.30 -48.99 -58.33
C LEU A 738 -98.34 -49.84 -57.61
N LYS A 739 -98.60 -49.57 -56.32
CA LYS A 739 -99.62 -50.27 -55.53
C LYS A 739 -101.01 -50.13 -56.15
N LYS A 740 -101.39 -48.91 -56.55
CA LYS A 740 -102.67 -48.66 -57.22
C LYS A 740 -102.78 -49.41 -58.56
N SER A 741 -101.69 -49.42 -59.34
CA SER A 741 -101.61 -50.20 -60.58
C SER A 741 -101.72 -51.71 -60.36
N GLU A 742 -101.19 -52.25 -59.26
CA GLU A 742 -101.31 -53.67 -58.90
C GLU A 742 -102.73 -54.03 -58.43
N GLU A 743 -103.38 -53.15 -57.66
CA GLU A 743 -104.77 -53.30 -57.24
C GLU A 743 -105.73 -53.30 -58.44
N ASP A 744 -105.59 -52.36 -59.37
CA ASP A 744 -106.36 -52.29 -60.61
C ASP A 744 -106.21 -53.58 -61.44
N LYS A 745 -104.98 -54.11 -61.52
CA LYS A 745 -104.68 -55.36 -62.24
C LYS A 745 -105.33 -56.58 -61.56
N LYS A 746 -105.38 -56.61 -60.23
CA LYS A 746 -106.05 -57.67 -59.46
C LYS A 746 -107.57 -57.63 -59.65
N GLU A 747 -108.17 -56.44 -59.69
CA GLU A 747 -109.61 -56.27 -59.94
C GLU A 747 -109.98 -56.72 -61.37
N GLN A 748 -109.16 -56.37 -62.38
CA GLN A 748 -109.33 -56.87 -63.74
C GLN A 748 -109.22 -58.41 -63.82
N LEU A 749 -108.26 -59.00 -63.11
CA LEU A 749 -108.10 -60.46 -63.06
C LEU A 749 -109.34 -61.14 -62.45
N GLN A 750 -109.88 -60.60 -61.36
CA GLN A 750 -111.11 -61.10 -60.73
C GLN A 750 -112.33 -61.00 -61.66
N LYS A 751 -112.47 -59.91 -62.43
CA LYS A 751 -113.54 -59.78 -63.45
C LYS A 751 -113.40 -60.84 -64.55
N ILE A 752 -112.19 -61.11 -65.01
CA ILE A 752 -111.92 -62.16 -66.01
C ILE A 752 -112.27 -63.54 -65.45
N THR A 753 -111.86 -63.86 -64.23
CA THR A 753 -112.20 -65.14 -63.58
C THR A 753 -113.71 -65.29 -63.36
N ALA A 754 -114.41 -64.22 -62.98
CA ALA A 754 -115.87 -64.23 -62.83
C ALA A 754 -116.59 -64.46 -64.17
N LEU A 755 -116.11 -63.86 -65.26
CA LEU A 755 -116.62 -64.10 -66.62
C LEU A 755 -116.40 -65.56 -67.05
N GLN A 756 -115.21 -66.12 -66.81
CA GLN A 756 -114.90 -67.53 -67.09
C GLN A 756 -115.80 -68.50 -66.30
N ASN A 757 -116.06 -68.21 -65.01
CA ASN A 757 -116.98 -69.00 -64.20
C ASN A 757 -118.44 -68.89 -64.69
N ASN A 758 -118.87 -67.71 -65.12
CA ASN A 758 -120.20 -67.52 -65.72
C ASN A 758 -120.34 -68.28 -67.04
N GLU A 759 -119.29 -68.28 -67.87
CA GLU A 759 -119.22 -69.05 -69.10
C GLU A 759 -119.31 -70.56 -68.82
N GLN A 760 -118.59 -71.08 -67.82
CA GLN A 760 -118.72 -72.47 -67.37
C GLN A 760 -120.13 -72.80 -66.86
N GLN A 761 -120.77 -71.92 -66.08
CA GLN A 761 -122.14 -72.13 -65.60
C GLN A 761 -123.18 -72.10 -66.73
N LEU A 762 -122.98 -71.26 -67.74
CA LEU A 762 -123.79 -71.24 -68.96
C LEU A 762 -123.62 -72.54 -69.74
N PHE A 763 -122.39 -73.04 -69.85
CA PHE A 763 -122.08 -74.31 -70.50
C PHE A 763 -122.74 -75.51 -69.78
N GLU A 764 -122.70 -75.54 -68.45
CA GLU A 764 -123.41 -76.55 -67.63
C GLU A 764 -124.94 -76.44 -67.73
N ARG A 765 -125.50 -75.23 -67.80
CA ARG A 765 -126.94 -75.02 -68.03
C ARG A 765 -127.38 -75.47 -69.42
N LEU A 766 -126.58 -75.21 -70.45
CA LEU A 766 -126.79 -75.71 -71.81
C LEU A 766 -126.80 -77.25 -71.83
N LYS A 767 -125.83 -77.88 -71.16
CA LYS A 767 -125.76 -79.34 -71.01
C LYS A 767 -127.01 -79.92 -70.33
N LYS A 768 -127.52 -79.26 -69.29
CA LYS A 768 -128.76 -79.65 -68.59
C LYS A 768 -130.02 -79.39 -69.41
N LEU A 769 -130.04 -78.40 -70.30
CA LEU A 769 -131.14 -78.17 -71.24
C LEU A 769 -131.17 -79.24 -72.34
N GLU A 770 -130.01 -79.59 -72.91
CA GLU A 770 -129.89 -80.67 -73.90
C GLU A 770 -130.34 -82.02 -73.30
N ALA A 771 -130.01 -82.30 -72.03
CA ALA A 771 -130.46 -83.50 -71.33
C ALA A 771 -131.96 -83.52 -70.98
N LYS A 772 -132.67 -82.38 -71.08
CA LYS A 772 -134.14 -82.29 -70.94
C LYS A 772 -134.89 -82.39 -72.27
N ILE A 773 -134.16 -82.30 -73.40
CA ILE A 773 -134.69 -82.34 -74.77
C ILE A 773 -134.49 -83.73 -75.42
N ARG A 774 -133.77 -84.63 -74.75
CA ARG A 774 -133.70 -86.07 -75.03
C ARG A 774 -134.42 -86.84 -73.94
#